data_AF-A0A4P6PAK0-F1
#
_entry.id   AF-A0A4P6PAK0-F1
#
_cell.length_a   1.000
_cell.length_b   1.000
_cell.length_c   1.000
_cell.angle_alpha   90.00
_cell.angle_beta   90.00
_cell.angle_gamma   90.00
#
_symmetry.space_group_name_H-M   'P 1'
#
loop_
_entity.id
_entity.type
_entity.pdbx_description
1 polymer ?
#
loop_
_entity_poly.entity_id
_entity_poly.type
_entity_poly.pdbx_seq_one_letter_code
_entity_poly.pdbx_strand_id
1 'polypeptide(L)'
;MATIKKMTGLLIALSLLSMSAQALQPPTKEQLEKYKSQGILKEKISKAKAYGNHKPKAGLSQLAHQKVSKAAGYSNYAGPQITPWDNGFASHGTQKTFTLLLAFEDAPAPEHQSKEVIYNHIHGDGDPARYPNESLTNFYKRSSYGQLTITGDVLDWYTTPYPRDEVVSERDVIKEALQYHANQGVDFSQYDNDGDGDIDYFSVIWTGEVGEWASTWWGHQTSLYDPDFKLSGKTFGTYSWQWLSWDNANDDFDPQVLIHETGHALGLPDYYDYDVDVGPAVEIPVNDMMRNNLGDHNSFSKFLLGWITPKVVGSGSETISLAPSSTSEDALIIMPELTLDKGLSEYFVVQHRDRELNDTHMSSAGLLIWHVDATLKYGNFEFNNSYSDHHLIRLLSANENHYYLSEHELTTLTTPSSQSYRDRNQAVEITDITRTDDTYTLQASIVNIPQVSLEGIEYLQSINQLDSISVSVNSVETVTKVVLSLNDTVLAEDFQAPYEFDISTTSIEPGNVTIKAEAFTAIAKGSSSVTALKLPDEPSLVVVNLAYMPQLENTLHNFIKPITSFDDIPLVSPADAPAMFIVDHDYEILSDEQASRIQDYINAGGHLYYENLEWYWDRDLVNQKVSFLGVEATGQWSQSITAISGAEGSIVEGLTFQAPEEYYLFAEVKGLDGEANAKPLWTGDDGNFSNTAANQIGTAKIIATSGAFSWLPSDLTMTVMAKYLDYFGLDSSTKPMSISVGAPEITTIEEANTEVDFTISRLFDDGTDSKVNIAITSEHAIAGVDYQALTFDTISFASGELTKTVTVSLLDDFIVDGNKVLSLTISGDNLDESTQSSADITITDNEHRGLVQFKLSNVTVAENAETITVLVERIDGIDDELSFAINTTDVSAKAGQDYIAINEQVTLTQGQVEFTVTFDIIDNNVHNANKTFTLSLTGEHIADNDMMTVTIINDDAAPVTETSSSSGGGSSALITLLLLIASCLRTKPY
;
A
#
# COMPACT_ATOMS: atom_id res chain seq x y z
N MET A 1 -16.73 -12.33 -60.62
CA MET A 1 -17.83 -11.40 -60.29
C MET A 1 -18.66 -12.02 -59.16
N ALA A 2 -18.30 -12.01 -57.87
CA ALA A 2 -17.24 -11.35 -57.09
C ALA A 2 -17.47 -9.88 -56.63
N THR A 3 -18.00 -9.72 -55.40
CA THR A 3 -17.71 -8.62 -54.43
C THR A 3 -18.09 -9.05 -52.99
N ILE A 4 -17.14 -9.28 -52.07
CA ILE A 4 -17.34 -9.57 -50.62
C ILE A 4 -16.07 -9.18 -49.81
N LYS A 5 -16.20 -8.71 -48.55
CA LYS A 5 -15.14 -8.34 -47.54
C LYS A 5 -14.26 -7.13 -47.93
N LYS A 6 -13.65 -6.34 -47.02
CA LYS A 6 -13.24 -6.51 -45.60
C LYS A 6 -13.57 -5.28 -44.71
N MET A 7 -13.38 -5.43 -43.38
CA MET A 7 -13.11 -4.35 -42.42
C MET A 7 -11.62 -4.30 -42.02
N THR A 8 -11.16 -3.12 -41.60
CA THR A 8 -9.91 -2.76 -40.90
C THR A 8 -10.20 -1.40 -40.24
N GLY A 9 -9.79 -1.07 -39.01
CA GLY A 9 -8.77 -1.70 -38.16
C GLY A 9 -7.61 -0.71 -38.00
N LEU A 10 -7.66 0.12 -36.95
CA LEU A 10 -6.69 1.19 -36.67
C LEU A 10 -5.87 0.78 -35.45
N LEU A 11 -4.54 0.90 -35.54
CA LEU A 11 -3.64 0.64 -34.42
C LEU A 11 -3.51 1.90 -33.57
N ILE A 12 -3.54 1.74 -32.24
CA ILE A 12 -2.91 2.64 -31.30
C ILE A 12 -1.54 2.02 -30.99
N ALA A 13 -0.47 2.81 -31.03
CA ALA A 13 0.87 2.37 -30.67
C ALA A 13 1.24 2.97 -29.31
N LEU A 14 1.14 2.17 -28.24
CA LEU A 14 1.77 2.52 -26.97
C LEU A 14 3.30 2.45 -27.14
N SER A 15 4.00 3.36 -26.47
CA SER A 15 5.45 3.32 -26.32
C SER A 15 5.84 2.18 -25.38
N LEU A 16 6.50 1.15 -25.93
CA LEU A 16 7.15 0.10 -25.15
C LEU A 16 8.38 0.66 -24.42
N LEU A 17 8.15 1.27 -23.25
CA LEU A 17 9.12 1.18 -22.17
C LEU A 17 9.35 -0.30 -21.85
N SER A 18 10.61 -0.71 -21.69
CA SER A 18 10.95 -2.10 -21.39
C SER A 18 10.56 -2.45 -19.95
N MET A 19 9.31 -2.90 -19.75
CA MET A 19 8.84 -3.44 -18.49
C MET A 19 9.60 -4.74 -18.19
N SER A 20 10.55 -4.68 -17.26
CA SER A 20 11.18 -5.87 -16.68
C SER A 20 10.15 -6.68 -15.89
N ALA A 21 10.36 -7.99 -15.77
CA ALA A 21 9.34 -8.89 -15.23
C ALA A 21 9.08 -8.65 -13.73
N GLN A 22 7.83 -8.31 -13.39
CA GLN A 22 7.41 -8.00 -12.02
C GLN A 22 6.29 -8.94 -11.60
N ALA A 23 6.66 -10.07 -10.99
CA ALA A 23 5.76 -10.91 -10.23
C ALA A 23 5.20 -10.14 -9.04
N LEU A 24 3.96 -10.45 -8.67
CA LEU A 24 3.30 -10.11 -7.41
C LEU A 24 3.90 -8.90 -6.68
N GLN A 25 3.94 -7.76 -7.37
CA GLN A 25 4.19 -6.50 -6.71
C GLN A 25 2.88 -6.04 -6.04
N PRO A 26 2.96 -5.19 -4.99
CA PRO A 26 1.78 -4.50 -4.50
C PRO A 26 1.10 -3.77 -5.67
N PRO A 27 -0.24 -3.65 -5.67
CA PRO A 27 -0.93 -2.90 -6.72
C PRO A 27 -0.36 -1.48 -6.81
N THR A 28 -0.17 -0.98 -8.04
CA THR A 28 0.34 0.38 -8.27
C THR A 28 -0.59 1.42 -7.63
N LYS A 29 -0.10 2.67 -7.44
CA LYS A 29 -0.96 3.75 -6.94
C LYS A 29 -2.20 3.95 -7.81
N GLU A 30 -2.02 3.98 -9.14
CA GLU A 30 -3.14 4.07 -10.07
C GLU A 30 -4.10 2.87 -9.94
N GLN A 31 -3.60 1.66 -9.70
CA GLN A 31 -4.44 0.48 -9.45
C GLN A 31 -5.20 0.59 -8.12
N LEU A 32 -4.56 1.03 -7.03
CA LEU A 32 -5.21 1.26 -5.74
C LEU A 32 -6.30 2.32 -5.85
N GLU A 33 -6.01 3.45 -6.49
CA GLU A 33 -6.95 4.55 -6.74
C GLU A 33 -8.12 4.10 -7.62
N LYS A 34 -7.85 3.30 -8.67
CA LYS A 34 -8.86 2.62 -9.49
C LYS A 34 -9.72 1.65 -8.68
N TYR A 35 -9.14 0.85 -7.79
CA TYR A 35 -9.91 -0.10 -6.97
C TYR A 35 -10.68 0.58 -5.83
N LYS A 36 -10.18 1.71 -5.29
CA LYS A 36 -10.91 2.54 -4.31
C LYS A 36 -12.10 3.24 -4.99
N SER A 37 -11.91 3.90 -6.13
CA SER A 37 -12.99 4.55 -6.91
C SER A 37 -14.02 3.56 -7.47
N GLN A 38 -13.62 2.34 -7.84
CA GLN A 38 -14.55 1.27 -8.25
C GLN A 38 -15.22 0.54 -7.07
N GLY A 39 -14.85 0.83 -5.82
CA GLY A 39 -15.36 0.15 -4.62
C GLY A 39 -14.92 -1.30 -4.43
N ILE A 40 -14.06 -1.84 -5.30
CA ILE A 40 -13.66 -3.26 -5.32
C ILE A 40 -12.39 -3.57 -4.53
N LEU A 41 -11.70 -2.57 -3.95
CA LEU A 41 -10.43 -2.80 -3.25
C LEU A 41 -10.54 -3.86 -2.15
N LYS A 42 -11.57 -3.80 -1.30
CA LYS A 42 -11.77 -4.80 -0.22
C LYS A 42 -11.99 -6.23 -0.76
N GLU A 43 -12.57 -6.38 -1.95
CA GLU A 43 -12.70 -7.68 -2.62
C GLU A 43 -11.35 -8.17 -3.18
N LYS A 44 -10.60 -7.29 -3.86
CA LYS A 44 -9.25 -7.57 -4.38
C LYS A 44 -8.30 -8.00 -3.25
N ILE A 45 -8.26 -7.24 -2.15
CA ILE A 45 -7.50 -7.57 -0.95
C ILE A 45 -7.94 -8.93 -0.38
N SER A 46 -9.26 -9.17 -0.25
CA SER A 46 -9.77 -10.46 0.24
C SER A 46 -9.34 -11.65 -0.63
N LYS A 47 -9.22 -11.47 -1.96
CA LYS A 47 -8.70 -12.49 -2.89
C LYS A 47 -7.20 -12.72 -2.70
N ALA A 48 -6.38 -11.66 -2.63
CA ALA A 48 -4.95 -11.81 -2.35
C ALA A 48 -4.69 -12.53 -1.01
N LYS A 49 -5.44 -12.14 0.04
CA LYS A 49 -5.42 -12.77 1.37
C LYS A 49 -5.86 -14.24 1.37
N ALA A 50 -6.61 -14.69 0.36
CA ALA A 50 -7.07 -16.07 0.24
C ALA A 50 -6.01 -17.03 -0.35
N TYR A 51 -5.05 -16.54 -1.15
CA TYR A 51 -3.92 -17.36 -1.63
C TYR A 51 -2.98 -17.75 -0.49
N GLY A 52 -2.72 -16.80 0.43
CA GLY A 52 -1.95 -17.02 1.66
C GLY A 52 -0.46 -16.66 1.59
N ASN A 53 0.04 -16.18 0.45
CA ASN A 53 1.45 -15.81 0.24
C ASN A 53 2.02 -14.81 1.29
N HIS A 54 1.17 -14.01 1.95
CA HIS A 54 1.57 -13.15 3.08
C HIS A 54 2.03 -13.91 4.34
N LYS A 55 1.95 -15.25 4.38
CA LYS A 55 2.29 -16.07 5.56
C LYS A 55 3.40 -17.08 5.26
N PRO A 56 4.39 -17.21 6.18
CA PRO A 56 5.36 -18.28 6.07
C PRO A 56 4.68 -19.64 6.30
N LYS A 57 5.25 -20.69 5.70
CA LYS A 57 4.84 -22.06 6.05
C LYS A 57 5.24 -22.38 7.50
N ALA A 58 4.34 -23.06 8.22
CA ALA A 58 4.42 -23.30 9.67
C ALA A 58 5.67 -24.07 10.13
N GLY A 59 6.36 -24.77 9.22
CA GLY A 59 7.65 -25.40 9.49
C GLY A 59 8.77 -24.38 9.72
N LEU A 60 8.79 -23.28 8.95
CA LEU A 60 9.88 -22.29 9.01
C LEU A 60 9.93 -21.50 10.31
N SER A 61 8.78 -21.07 10.86
CA SER A 61 8.73 -20.34 12.13
C SER A 61 9.28 -21.16 13.30
N GLN A 62 8.90 -22.44 13.35
CA GLN A 62 9.33 -23.38 14.38
C GLN A 62 10.77 -23.85 14.18
N LEU A 63 11.23 -24.01 12.94
CA LEU A 63 12.64 -24.31 12.62
C LEU A 63 13.56 -23.13 12.93
N ALA A 64 13.13 -21.89 12.66
CA ALA A 64 13.85 -20.68 12.99
C ALA A 64 14.01 -20.52 14.52
N HIS A 65 12.96 -20.78 15.29
CA HIS A 65 13.01 -20.86 16.75
C HIS A 65 14.07 -21.87 17.20
N GLN A 66 14.04 -23.09 16.68
CA GLN A 66 15.02 -24.13 17.01
C GLN A 66 16.46 -23.70 16.71
N LYS A 67 16.71 -23.04 15.57
CA LYS A 67 18.02 -22.52 15.19
C LYS A 67 18.49 -21.41 16.14
N VAL A 68 17.65 -20.40 16.43
CA VAL A 68 17.98 -19.30 17.36
C VAL A 68 18.30 -19.84 18.76
N SER A 69 17.42 -20.65 19.35
CA SER A 69 17.65 -21.19 20.71
C SER A 69 18.94 -22.00 20.78
N LYS A 70 19.24 -22.80 19.74
CA LYS A 70 20.48 -23.57 19.67
C LYS A 70 21.72 -22.68 19.53
N ALA A 71 21.66 -21.63 18.71
CA ALA A 71 22.75 -20.66 18.55
C ALA A 71 23.01 -19.85 19.84
N ALA A 72 21.95 -19.58 20.61
CA ALA A 72 22.02 -19.01 21.96
C ALA A 72 22.60 -19.94 23.04
N GLY A 73 22.94 -21.19 22.69
CA GLY A 73 23.46 -22.20 23.61
C GLY A 73 22.39 -22.96 24.40
N TYR A 74 21.10 -22.76 24.12
CA TYR A 74 20.01 -23.52 24.74
C TYR A 74 19.84 -24.88 24.06
N SER A 75 20.07 -25.96 24.82
CA SER A 75 20.14 -27.33 24.30
C SER A 75 18.84 -28.16 24.39
N ASN A 76 17.79 -27.63 25.03
CA ASN A 76 16.59 -28.39 25.41
C ASN A 76 15.30 -27.81 24.81
N TYR A 77 15.28 -27.52 23.50
CA TYR A 77 14.01 -27.22 22.81
C TYR A 77 13.11 -28.46 22.80
N ALA A 78 11.85 -28.31 23.21
CA ALA A 78 10.92 -29.42 23.45
C ALA A 78 9.72 -29.48 22.49
N GLY A 79 9.68 -28.62 21.47
CA GLY A 79 8.65 -28.65 20.41
C GLY A 79 8.93 -29.72 19.34
N PRO A 80 8.13 -29.75 18.26
CA PRO A 80 8.26 -30.73 17.19
C PRO A 80 9.67 -30.74 16.57
N GLN A 81 10.21 -31.93 16.29
CA GLN A 81 11.42 -32.06 15.47
C GLN A 81 11.01 -31.92 14.01
N ILE A 82 11.31 -30.76 13.44
CA ILE A 82 10.86 -30.37 12.10
C ILE A 82 11.95 -30.65 11.08
N THR A 83 11.55 -31.25 9.96
CA THR A 83 12.45 -31.52 8.84
C THR A 83 12.32 -30.43 7.76
N PRO A 84 13.29 -30.32 6.82
CA PRO A 84 13.15 -29.42 5.67
C PRO A 84 11.93 -29.71 4.77
N TRP A 85 11.34 -30.91 4.88
CA TRP A 85 10.20 -31.40 4.09
C TRP A 85 8.84 -31.04 4.67
N ASP A 86 8.78 -30.57 5.93
CA ASP A 86 7.51 -30.23 6.60
C ASP A 86 6.81 -28.98 6.02
N ASN A 87 7.34 -28.46 4.90
CA ASN A 87 6.80 -27.39 4.05
C ASN A 87 6.33 -27.90 2.66
N GLY A 88 6.45 -29.20 2.38
CA GLY A 88 6.46 -29.77 1.03
C GLY A 88 7.83 -29.58 0.39
N PHE A 89 7.94 -28.63 -0.54
CA PHE A 89 9.17 -28.39 -1.29
C PHE A 89 10.34 -27.93 -0.39
N ALA A 90 11.34 -28.79 -0.22
CA ALA A 90 12.41 -28.57 0.75
C ALA A 90 13.55 -27.67 0.23
N SER A 91 14.10 -26.87 1.14
CA SER A 91 15.17 -25.89 0.87
C SER A 91 16.58 -26.47 0.73
N HIS A 92 16.76 -27.79 0.77
CA HIS A 92 18.08 -28.44 0.75
C HIS A 92 18.15 -29.62 -0.21
N GLY A 93 19.35 -29.88 -0.75
CA GLY A 93 19.64 -31.02 -1.61
C GLY A 93 19.28 -30.80 -3.08
N THR A 94 19.10 -31.90 -3.81
CA THR A 94 18.64 -31.87 -5.21
C THR A 94 17.14 -32.12 -5.22
N GLN A 95 16.36 -31.13 -5.62
CA GLN A 95 14.90 -31.18 -5.66
C GLN A 95 14.42 -31.34 -7.11
N LYS A 96 13.60 -32.36 -7.38
CA LYS A 96 13.05 -32.59 -8.72
C LYS A 96 11.61 -32.11 -8.82
N THR A 97 11.35 -31.19 -9.73
CA THR A 97 10.04 -30.64 -10.06
C THR A 97 9.72 -30.83 -11.55
N PHE A 98 8.60 -30.29 -12.02
CA PHE A 98 8.30 -30.17 -13.45
C PHE A 98 7.58 -28.86 -13.76
N THR A 99 7.56 -28.50 -15.04
CA THR A 99 6.80 -27.36 -15.54
C THR A 99 5.72 -27.83 -16.52
N LEU A 100 4.48 -27.45 -16.24
CA LEU A 100 3.31 -27.65 -17.09
C LEU A 100 3.14 -26.42 -18.00
N LEU A 101 3.01 -26.64 -19.31
CA LEU A 101 2.84 -25.57 -20.29
C LEU A 101 1.40 -25.56 -20.82
N LEU A 102 0.65 -24.49 -20.53
CA LEU A 102 -0.77 -24.33 -20.88
C LEU A 102 -0.98 -23.26 -21.95
N ALA A 103 -1.48 -23.67 -23.11
CA ALA A 103 -1.99 -22.79 -24.15
C ALA A 103 -3.53 -22.88 -24.25
N PHE A 104 -4.15 -21.89 -24.88
CA PHE A 104 -5.60 -21.81 -25.06
C PHE A 104 -5.99 -21.65 -26.53
N GLU A 105 -7.28 -21.83 -26.88
CA GLU A 105 -7.75 -21.69 -28.27
C GLU A 105 -7.53 -20.27 -28.82
N ASP A 106 -7.78 -19.26 -27.97
CA ASP A 106 -7.58 -17.83 -28.23
C ASP A 106 -6.11 -17.39 -28.08
N ALA A 107 -5.33 -18.11 -27.26
CA ALA A 107 -3.92 -17.84 -27.00
C ALA A 107 -3.05 -19.09 -27.25
N PRO A 108 -2.75 -19.46 -28.51
CA PRO A 108 -1.93 -20.64 -28.82
C PRO A 108 -0.47 -20.49 -28.38
N ALA A 109 0.23 -21.62 -28.26
CA ALA A 109 1.65 -21.68 -27.93
C ALA A 109 2.52 -21.00 -29.02
N PRO A 110 3.41 -20.06 -28.69
CA PRO A 110 4.27 -19.39 -29.66
C PRO A 110 5.34 -20.33 -30.28
N GLU A 111 5.67 -20.16 -31.56
CA GLU A 111 6.64 -21.03 -32.25
C GLU A 111 8.08 -20.91 -31.71
N HIS A 112 8.46 -19.77 -31.10
CA HIS A 112 9.78 -19.59 -30.49
C HIS A 112 9.86 -20.15 -29.06
N GLN A 113 8.75 -20.22 -28.33
CA GLN A 113 8.69 -20.77 -26.96
C GLN A 113 8.56 -22.30 -26.95
N SER A 114 9.54 -23.00 -27.53
CA SER A 114 9.62 -24.46 -27.42
C SER A 114 9.93 -24.90 -25.98
N LYS A 115 9.53 -26.11 -25.58
CA LYS A 115 9.82 -26.61 -24.23
C LYS A 115 11.31 -26.67 -23.91
N GLU A 116 12.17 -26.78 -24.92
CA GLU A 116 13.64 -26.74 -24.77
C GLU A 116 14.15 -25.33 -24.45
N VAL A 117 13.50 -24.28 -24.98
CA VAL A 117 13.78 -22.87 -24.63
C VAL A 117 13.34 -22.61 -23.18
N ILE A 118 12.10 -22.98 -22.84
CA ILE A 118 11.58 -22.87 -21.46
C ILE A 118 12.45 -23.68 -20.48
N TYR A 119 12.83 -24.91 -20.84
CA TYR A 119 13.75 -25.75 -20.05
C TYR A 119 15.07 -25.03 -19.79
N ASN A 120 15.65 -24.34 -20.78
CA ASN A 120 16.91 -23.63 -20.59
C ASN A 120 16.79 -22.53 -19.52
N HIS A 121 15.68 -21.79 -19.50
CA HIS A 121 15.39 -20.75 -18.52
C HIS A 121 14.93 -21.26 -17.15
N ILE A 122 14.63 -22.55 -16.99
CA ILE A 122 14.22 -23.11 -15.69
C ILE A 122 15.29 -24.05 -15.13
N HIS A 123 15.67 -25.08 -15.89
CA HIS A 123 16.54 -26.19 -15.47
C HIS A 123 17.88 -26.27 -16.22
N GLY A 124 18.11 -25.38 -17.19
CA GLY A 124 19.37 -25.26 -17.93
C GLY A 124 20.29 -24.17 -17.40
N ASP A 125 21.28 -23.82 -18.24
CA ASP A 125 22.28 -22.78 -17.93
C ASP A 125 21.73 -21.35 -18.11
N GLY A 126 20.56 -21.20 -18.76
CA GLY A 126 19.90 -19.92 -18.98
C GLY A 126 20.41 -19.13 -20.20
N ASP A 127 19.96 -17.87 -20.32
CA ASP A 127 20.60 -16.88 -21.20
C ASP A 127 21.54 -15.99 -20.38
N PRO A 128 22.87 -16.04 -20.60
CA PRO A 128 23.83 -15.18 -19.89
C PRO A 128 23.55 -13.68 -19.99
N ALA A 129 22.79 -13.19 -20.97
CA ALA A 129 22.39 -11.77 -21.04
C ALA A 129 21.33 -11.39 -19.99
N ARG A 130 20.59 -12.36 -19.43
CA ARG A 130 19.58 -12.19 -18.38
C ARG A 130 20.12 -12.39 -16.95
N TYR A 131 21.43 -12.63 -16.79
CA TYR A 131 22.06 -12.82 -15.49
C TYR A 131 21.74 -11.65 -14.52
N PRO A 132 21.35 -11.91 -13.26
CA PRO A 132 21.34 -13.18 -12.54
C PRO A 132 19.99 -13.94 -12.55
N ASN A 133 19.08 -13.57 -13.45
CA ASN A 133 17.80 -14.25 -13.67
C ASN A 133 17.90 -15.18 -14.90
N GLU A 134 19.08 -15.72 -15.21
CA GLU A 134 19.27 -16.51 -16.43
C GLU A 134 18.52 -17.86 -16.37
N SER A 135 18.53 -18.52 -15.22
CA SER A 135 17.67 -19.67 -14.93
C SER A 135 17.33 -19.83 -13.44
N LEU A 136 16.14 -20.40 -13.16
CA LEU A 136 15.69 -20.74 -11.79
C LEU A 136 16.72 -21.58 -11.03
N THR A 137 17.25 -22.63 -11.68
CA THR A 137 18.28 -23.50 -11.11
C THR A 137 19.54 -22.73 -10.72
N ASN A 138 20.03 -21.80 -11.54
CA ASN A 138 21.26 -21.06 -11.25
C ASN A 138 21.06 -19.97 -10.19
N PHE A 139 19.92 -19.27 -10.19
CA PHE A 139 19.58 -18.30 -9.15
C PHE A 139 19.56 -18.94 -7.76
N TYR A 140 18.82 -20.04 -7.58
CA TYR A 140 18.70 -20.70 -6.27
C TYR A 140 20.00 -21.35 -5.81
N LYS A 141 20.80 -21.87 -6.74
CA LYS A 141 22.11 -22.43 -6.46
C LYS A 141 23.12 -21.37 -5.99
N ARG A 142 23.03 -20.13 -6.48
CA ARG A 142 23.76 -18.98 -5.92
C ARG A 142 23.22 -18.60 -4.54
N SER A 143 21.91 -18.34 -4.44
CA SER A 143 21.27 -17.87 -3.21
C SER A 143 21.52 -18.77 -2.00
N SER A 144 21.48 -20.09 -2.22
CA SER A 144 21.66 -21.12 -1.21
C SER A 144 23.11 -21.55 -0.94
N TYR A 145 24.12 -20.86 -1.49
CA TYR A 145 25.53 -21.27 -1.39
C TYR A 145 25.78 -22.71 -1.92
N GLY A 146 24.99 -23.14 -2.91
CA GLY A 146 25.00 -24.49 -3.46
C GLY A 146 24.31 -25.56 -2.60
N GLN A 147 23.64 -25.18 -1.51
CA GLN A 147 22.93 -26.11 -0.63
C GLN A 147 21.60 -26.61 -1.23
N LEU A 148 21.01 -25.86 -2.15
CA LEU A 148 19.85 -26.26 -2.98
C LEU A 148 20.27 -26.37 -4.45
N THR A 149 19.70 -27.35 -5.15
CA THR A 149 19.72 -27.45 -6.61
C THR A 149 18.36 -27.94 -7.09
N ILE A 150 17.56 -27.03 -7.65
CA ILE A 150 16.31 -27.36 -8.32
C ILE A 150 16.67 -27.96 -9.69
N THR A 151 15.98 -29.01 -10.10
CA THR A 151 16.08 -29.65 -11.42
C THR A 151 14.72 -30.25 -11.78
N GLY A 152 14.52 -30.72 -13.01
CA GLY A 152 13.19 -31.18 -13.43
C GLY A 152 13.07 -31.39 -14.93
N ASP A 153 11.82 -31.52 -15.38
CA ASP A 153 11.45 -31.67 -16.78
C ASP A 153 10.38 -30.64 -17.17
N VAL A 154 10.47 -30.10 -18.38
CA VAL A 154 9.40 -29.26 -18.95
C VAL A 154 8.55 -30.12 -19.88
N LEU A 155 7.25 -30.14 -19.65
CA LEU A 155 6.30 -30.93 -20.45
C LEU A 155 6.04 -30.25 -21.80
N ASP A 156 5.60 -31.03 -22.80
CA ASP A 156 5.10 -30.48 -24.06
C ASP A 156 3.87 -29.57 -23.82
N TRP A 157 3.64 -28.57 -24.67
CA TRP A 157 2.45 -27.72 -24.58
C TRP A 157 1.15 -28.54 -24.64
N TYR A 158 0.29 -28.36 -23.63
CA TYR A 158 -1.13 -28.69 -23.73
C TYR A 158 -1.88 -27.46 -24.25
N THR A 159 -2.84 -27.64 -25.15
CA THR A 159 -3.72 -26.56 -25.63
C THR A 159 -5.16 -26.94 -25.33
N THR A 160 -5.89 -26.08 -24.61
CA THR A 160 -7.32 -26.32 -24.32
C THR A 160 -8.16 -26.29 -25.60
N PRO A 161 -9.26 -27.05 -25.66
CA PRO A 161 -10.22 -27.02 -26.76
C PRO A 161 -11.30 -25.90 -26.60
N TYR A 162 -10.98 -24.85 -25.84
CA TYR A 162 -11.84 -23.71 -25.49
C TYR A 162 -10.98 -22.47 -25.15
N PRO A 163 -11.51 -21.24 -25.28
CA PRO A 163 -10.78 -20.00 -24.98
C PRO A 163 -10.65 -19.69 -23.48
N ARG A 164 -9.81 -18.73 -23.11
CA ARG A 164 -9.56 -18.30 -21.72
C ARG A 164 -10.79 -17.80 -20.97
N ASP A 165 -11.77 -17.20 -21.64
CA ASP A 165 -12.99 -16.70 -20.99
C ASP A 165 -13.98 -17.80 -20.61
N GLU A 166 -13.79 -19.04 -21.08
CA GLU A 166 -14.51 -20.23 -20.61
C GLU A 166 -13.81 -20.93 -19.41
N VAL A 167 -12.65 -20.45 -18.93
CA VAL A 167 -11.93 -21.02 -17.78
C VAL A 167 -12.63 -20.67 -16.46
N VAL A 168 -13.51 -21.56 -16.00
CA VAL A 168 -14.21 -21.42 -14.70
C VAL A 168 -13.29 -21.63 -13.49
N SER A 169 -12.25 -22.47 -13.62
CA SER A 169 -11.24 -22.67 -12.58
C SER A 169 -9.89 -23.09 -13.16
N GLU A 170 -8.84 -22.39 -12.77
CA GLU A 170 -7.43 -22.76 -12.97
C GLU A 170 -7.14 -24.20 -12.51
N ARG A 171 -7.68 -24.63 -11.36
CA ARG A 171 -7.45 -25.97 -10.80
C ARG A 171 -8.02 -27.08 -11.67
N ASP A 172 -9.09 -26.81 -12.43
CA ASP A 172 -9.71 -27.80 -13.30
C ASP A 172 -8.96 -27.92 -14.63
N VAL A 173 -8.51 -26.81 -15.24
CA VAL A 173 -7.66 -26.86 -16.46
C VAL A 173 -6.26 -27.45 -16.16
N ILE A 174 -5.69 -27.19 -14.98
CA ILE A 174 -4.47 -27.86 -14.54
C ILE A 174 -4.69 -29.39 -14.43
N LYS A 175 -5.78 -29.83 -13.79
CA LYS A 175 -6.12 -31.27 -13.70
C LYS A 175 -6.34 -31.90 -15.08
N GLU A 176 -7.00 -31.20 -16.00
CA GLU A 176 -7.22 -31.64 -17.38
C GLU A 176 -5.88 -31.87 -18.12
N ALA A 177 -4.96 -30.90 -18.06
CA ALA A 177 -3.66 -30.98 -18.70
C ALA A 177 -2.75 -32.05 -18.07
N LEU A 178 -2.69 -32.13 -16.73
CA LEU A 178 -1.97 -33.20 -16.03
C LEU A 178 -2.50 -34.59 -16.42
N GLN A 179 -3.83 -34.74 -16.53
CA GLN A 179 -4.46 -35.98 -16.97
C GLN A 179 -4.15 -36.28 -18.45
N TYR A 180 -4.06 -35.27 -19.32
CA TYR A 180 -3.56 -35.44 -20.69
C TYR A 180 -2.12 -35.98 -20.73
N HIS A 181 -1.19 -35.41 -19.96
CA HIS A 181 0.19 -35.87 -19.90
C HIS A 181 0.34 -37.28 -19.31
N ALA A 182 -0.42 -37.62 -18.27
CA ALA A 182 -0.50 -38.99 -17.76
C ALA A 182 -0.99 -39.98 -18.83
N ASN A 183 -1.94 -39.58 -19.68
CA ASN A 183 -2.42 -40.39 -20.81
C ASN A 183 -1.39 -40.54 -21.95
N GLN A 184 -0.43 -39.61 -22.08
CA GLN A 184 0.75 -39.80 -22.95
C GLN A 184 1.86 -40.66 -22.31
N GLY A 185 1.71 -41.07 -21.04
CA GLY A 185 2.66 -41.90 -20.32
C GLY A 185 3.70 -41.13 -19.50
N VAL A 186 3.47 -39.85 -19.18
CA VAL A 186 4.28 -39.13 -18.19
C VAL A 186 4.06 -39.75 -16.81
N ASP A 187 5.14 -40.21 -16.18
CA ASP A 187 5.12 -40.68 -14.80
C ASP A 187 5.41 -39.51 -13.84
N PHE A 188 4.43 -39.11 -13.04
CA PHE A 188 4.57 -38.05 -12.06
C PHE A 188 5.22 -38.51 -10.74
N SER A 189 5.34 -39.81 -10.47
CA SER A 189 5.86 -40.32 -9.18
C SER A 189 7.34 -40.05 -8.91
N GLN A 190 8.04 -39.42 -9.86
CA GLN A 190 9.44 -38.98 -9.77
C GLN A 190 9.61 -37.54 -9.25
N TYR A 191 8.51 -36.82 -8.98
CA TYR A 191 8.51 -35.44 -8.45
C TYR A 191 7.92 -35.35 -7.02
N ASP A 192 7.68 -36.52 -6.41
CA ASP A 192 7.55 -36.70 -4.97
C ASP A 192 8.98 -37.00 -4.47
N ASN A 193 9.57 -36.05 -3.74
CA ASN A 193 10.99 -36.07 -3.41
C ASN A 193 11.30 -36.70 -2.04
N ASP A 194 10.35 -36.72 -1.10
CA ASP A 194 10.53 -37.28 0.25
C ASP A 194 9.92 -38.70 0.43
N GLY A 195 8.94 -39.05 -0.40
CA GLY A 195 8.24 -40.33 -0.44
C GLY A 195 6.85 -40.36 0.22
N ASP A 196 6.28 -39.24 0.68
CA ASP A 196 5.05 -39.22 1.50
C ASP A 196 3.79 -39.70 0.74
N GLY A 197 3.71 -39.46 -0.57
CA GLY A 197 2.53 -39.75 -1.39
C GLY A 197 2.06 -38.61 -2.28
N ASP A 198 2.59 -37.39 -2.16
CA ASP A 198 2.15 -36.20 -2.88
C ASP A 198 3.30 -35.55 -3.67
N ILE A 199 2.98 -34.82 -4.75
CA ILE A 199 3.99 -34.03 -5.50
C ILE A 199 4.23 -32.71 -4.76
N ASP A 200 5.47 -32.47 -4.33
CA ASP A 200 5.84 -31.31 -3.49
C ASP A 200 5.43 -29.98 -4.12
N TYR A 201 5.92 -29.74 -5.33
CA TYR A 201 5.82 -28.50 -6.09
C TYR A 201 6.00 -28.75 -7.58
N PHE A 202 5.24 -28.02 -8.41
CA PHE A 202 5.41 -27.89 -9.85
C PHE A 202 4.99 -26.50 -10.31
N SER A 203 5.52 -26.03 -11.44
CA SER A 203 5.14 -24.72 -11.99
C SER A 203 4.21 -24.84 -13.19
N VAL A 204 3.33 -23.85 -13.36
CA VAL A 204 2.40 -23.76 -14.48
C VAL A 204 2.64 -22.44 -15.21
N ILE A 205 3.10 -22.54 -16.45
CA ILE A 205 3.29 -21.39 -17.35
C ILE A 205 2.16 -21.39 -18.36
N TRP A 206 1.46 -20.27 -18.49
CA TRP A 206 0.28 -20.14 -19.35
C TRP A 206 0.37 -18.98 -20.35
N THR A 207 -0.44 -19.04 -21.41
CA THR A 207 -0.48 -18.03 -22.48
C THR A 207 -1.64 -17.04 -22.39
N GLY A 208 -1.50 -15.92 -23.12
CA GLY A 208 -2.51 -14.87 -23.23
C GLY A 208 -2.20 -13.66 -22.35
N GLU A 209 -3.06 -12.66 -22.40
CA GLU A 209 -2.86 -11.38 -21.70
C GLU A 209 -2.73 -11.57 -20.17
N VAL A 210 -1.81 -10.84 -19.56
CA VAL A 210 -1.67 -10.79 -18.10
C VAL A 210 -2.86 -10.02 -17.52
N GLY A 211 -3.40 -10.53 -16.41
CA GLY A 211 -4.54 -9.90 -15.72
C GLY A 211 -4.15 -8.70 -14.88
N GLU A 212 -5.12 -8.20 -14.12
CA GLU A 212 -4.86 -7.25 -13.04
C GLU A 212 -4.42 -7.96 -11.76
N TRP A 213 -3.83 -7.22 -10.82
CA TRP A 213 -3.57 -7.70 -9.46
C TRP A 213 -4.81 -8.36 -8.82
N ALA A 214 -4.58 -9.45 -8.09
CA ALA A 214 -5.60 -10.30 -7.45
C ALA A 214 -6.69 -10.84 -8.41
N SER A 215 -6.34 -11.10 -9.67
CA SER A 215 -7.17 -11.84 -10.64
C SER A 215 -6.61 -13.23 -10.95
N THR A 216 -7.41 -14.10 -11.57
CA THR A 216 -6.99 -15.44 -12.02
C THR A 216 -5.85 -15.40 -13.05
N TRP A 217 -5.65 -14.30 -13.77
CA TRP A 217 -4.55 -14.14 -14.72
C TRP A 217 -3.37 -13.36 -14.12
N TRP A 218 -3.21 -13.41 -12.80
CA TRP A 218 -2.08 -12.85 -12.06
C TRP A 218 -1.19 -13.96 -11.47
N GLY A 219 0.10 -13.64 -11.28
CA GLY A 219 1.06 -14.53 -10.64
C GLY A 219 0.65 -14.86 -9.20
N HIS A 220 0.72 -16.13 -8.80
CA HIS A 220 0.59 -16.55 -7.41
C HIS A 220 1.05 -18.01 -7.17
N GLN A 221 1.11 -18.40 -5.90
CA GLN A 221 1.37 -19.78 -5.44
C GLN A 221 0.15 -20.28 -4.67
N THR A 222 -0.38 -21.45 -5.00
CA THR A 222 -1.41 -22.09 -4.16
C THR A 222 -1.34 -23.61 -4.19
N SER A 223 -2.34 -24.31 -3.66
CA SER A 223 -2.36 -25.77 -3.56
C SER A 223 -3.35 -26.43 -4.51
N LEU A 224 -2.91 -27.45 -5.25
CA LEU A 224 -3.80 -28.29 -6.05
C LEU A 224 -4.47 -29.39 -5.21
N TYR A 225 -4.07 -29.56 -3.94
CA TYR A 225 -4.37 -30.73 -3.12
C TYR A 225 -5.84 -31.13 -3.16
N ASP A 226 -6.04 -32.38 -3.57
CA ASP A 226 -7.32 -33.05 -3.77
C ASP A 226 -7.05 -34.55 -3.54
N PRO A 227 -7.60 -35.17 -2.47
CA PRO A 227 -7.30 -36.55 -2.13
C PRO A 227 -7.91 -37.56 -3.13
N ASP A 228 -8.89 -37.15 -3.94
CA ASP A 228 -9.54 -37.99 -4.94
C ASP A 228 -8.87 -37.88 -6.33
N PHE A 229 -8.15 -36.78 -6.62
CA PHE A 229 -7.37 -36.62 -7.85
C PHE A 229 -5.94 -37.19 -7.71
N LYS A 230 -5.68 -38.35 -8.34
CA LYS A 230 -4.36 -39.01 -8.29
C LYS A 230 -3.84 -39.46 -9.66
N LEU A 231 -2.59 -39.11 -9.95
CA LEU A 231 -1.84 -39.55 -11.14
C LEU A 231 -0.52 -40.20 -10.71
N SER A 232 -0.08 -41.26 -11.38
CA SER A 232 0.99 -42.16 -10.91
C SER A 232 0.84 -42.68 -9.47
N GLY A 233 -0.37 -42.60 -8.89
CA GLY A 233 -0.65 -42.95 -7.49
C GLY A 233 -0.38 -41.83 -6.47
N LYS A 234 0.06 -40.64 -6.90
CA LYS A 234 0.33 -39.47 -6.06
C LYS A 234 -0.81 -38.43 -6.10
N THR A 235 -1.02 -37.62 -5.06
CA THR A 235 -1.75 -36.33 -5.24
C THR A 235 -0.77 -35.21 -5.62
N PHE A 236 -1.24 -33.97 -5.72
CA PHE A 236 -0.42 -32.81 -6.07
C PHE A 236 -0.53 -31.73 -4.97
N GLY A 237 0.58 -31.42 -4.31
CA GLY A 237 0.66 -30.50 -3.17
C GLY A 237 0.54 -29.04 -3.57
N THR A 238 1.66 -28.38 -3.89
CA THR A 238 1.69 -26.96 -4.27
C THR A 238 1.99 -26.72 -5.74
N TYR A 239 1.53 -25.58 -6.27
CA TYR A 239 1.94 -25.07 -7.57
C TYR A 239 2.12 -23.56 -7.57
N SER A 240 2.94 -23.07 -8.50
CA SER A 240 2.92 -21.67 -8.93
C SER A 240 2.21 -21.54 -10.28
N TRP A 241 1.54 -20.42 -10.47
CA TRP A 241 0.75 -20.10 -11.64
C TRP A 241 1.19 -18.75 -12.18
N GLN A 242 1.68 -18.71 -13.42
CA GLN A 242 2.30 -17.52 -13.99
C GLN A 242 2.17 -17.46 -15.52
N TRP A 243 2.25 -16.25 -16.06
CA TRP A 243 2.22 -16.01 -17.50
C TRP A 243 3.56 -16.37 -18.17
N LEU A 244 3.54 -16.45 -19.50
CA LEU A 244 4.70 -16.73 -20.35
C LEU A 244 5.56 -15.48 -20.57
N SER A 245 4.98 -14.40 -21.06
CA SER A 245 5.61 -13.07 -21.18
C SER A 245 4.54 -11.97 -21.30
N TRP A 246 4.94 -10.69 -21.33
CA TRP A 246 3.99 -9.60 -21.56
C TRP A 246 3.57 -9.55 -23.04
N ASP A 247 4.52 -9.67 -23.97
CA ASP A 247 4.23 -9.94 -25.38
C ASP A 247 4.60 -11.39 -25.74
N ASN A 248 3.61 -12.28 -25.64
CA ASN A 248 3.73 -13.69 -26.03
C ASN A 248 4.15 -13.91 -27.50
N ALA A 249 4.03 -12.92 -28.39
CA ALA A 249 4.41 -13.07 -29.79
C ALA A 249 5.87 -12.71 -30.07
N ASN A 250 6.52 -11.94 -29.20
CA ASN A 250 7.86 -11.38 -29.44
C ASN A 250 8.89 -11.66 -28.32
N ASP A 251 8.47 -11.80 -27.06
CA ASP A 251 9.36 -11.98 -25.91
C ASP A 251 9.74 -13.47 -25.69
N ASP A 252 10.90 -13.71 -25.06
CA ASP A 252 11.29 -15.00 -24.50
C ASP A 252 10.97 -15.09 -23.00
N PHE A 253 10.50 -16.25 -22.52
CA PHE A 253 10.08 -16.48 -21.13
C PHE A 253 11.12 -16.04 -20.08
N ASP A 254 10.69 -15.19 -19.14
CA ASP A 254 11.54 -14.70 -18.04
C ASP A 254 11.27 -15.48 -16.74
N PRO A 255 12.25 -16.25 -16.21
CA PRO A 255 12.09 -17.01 -14.99
C PRO A 255 12.09 -16.14 -13.72
N GLN A 256 12.30 -14.82 -13.81
CA GLN A 256 12.25 -13.92 -12.65
C GLN A 256 10.95 -14.09 -11.86
N VAL A 257 9.80 -14.22 -12.53
CA VAL A 257 8.51 -14.50 -11.87
C VAL A 257 8.51 -15.85 -11.15
N LEU A 258 9.05 -16.87 -11.81
CA LEU A 258 9.14 -18.22 -11.25
C LEU A 258 10.04 -18.29 -10.02
N ILE A 259 11.09 -17.46 -9.98
CA ILE A 259 12.00 -17.37 -8.84
C ILE A 259 11.25 -16.83 -7.63
N HIS A 260 10.44 -15.78 -7.76
CA HIS A 260 9.59 -15.27 -6.68
C HIS A 260 8.60 -16.32 -6.16
N GLU A 261 7.81 -16.93 -7.06
CA GLU A 261 6.78 -17.90 -6.66
C GLU A 261 7.38 -19.21 -6.06
N THR A 262 8.59 -19.58 -6.48
CA THR A 262 9.35 -20.69 -5.85
C THR A 262 9.75 -20.34 -4.41
N GLY A 263 9.87 -19.06 -4.06
CA GLY A 263 10.08 -18.61 -2.68
C GLY A 263 8.93 -19.01 -1.76
N HIS A 264 7.69 -18.85 -2.22
CA HIS A 264 6.49 -19.34 -1.51
C HIS A 264 6.41 -20.87 -1.48
N ALA A 265 6.82 -21.55 -2.56
CA ALA A 265 6.92 -23.01 -2.58
C ALA A 265 7.89 -23.53 -1.51
N LEU A 266 9.04 -22.86 -1.32
CA LEU A 266 9.99 -23.10 -0.22
C LEU A 266 9.50 -22.62 1.16
N GLY A 267 8.43 -21.81 1.18
CA GLY A 267 7.68 -21.41 2.37
C GLY A 267 7.88 -19.98 2.86
N LEU A 268 8.58 -19.12 2.11
CA LEU A 268 8.75 -17.70 2.44
C LEU A 268 7.44 -16.91 2.24
N PRO A 269 7.16 -15.91 3.09
CA PRO A 269 6.08 -14.97 2.86
C PRO A 269 6.49 -13.81 1.95
N ASP A 270 5.50 -13.06 1.47
CA ASP A 270 5.69 -11.71 0.95
C ASP A 270 6.26 -10.75 2.01
N TYR A 271 7.08 -9.78 1.57
CA TYR A 271 7.61 -8.69 2.38
C TYR A 271 7.13 -7.29 1.95
N TYR A 272 6.16 -7.23 1.06
CA TYR A 272 5.43 -6.01 0.71
C TYR A 272 4.02 -6.01 1.29
N ASP A 273 3.37 -4.85 1.23
CA ASP A 273 2.06 -4.62 1.82
C ASP A 273 0.94 -4.82 0.79
N TYR A 274 -0.15 -5.47 1.21
CA TYR A 274 -1.36 -5.68 0.42
C TYR A 274 -2.49 -4.74 0.85
N ASP A 275 -2.41 -4.15 2.04
CA ASP A 275 -3.46 -3.37 2.69
C ASP A 275 -2.82 -2.20 3.46
N VAL A 276 -2.34 -1.21 2.70
CA VAL A 276 -1.61 -0.02 3.18
C VAL A 276 -2.39 0.87 4.16
N ASP A 277 -3.68 0.57 4.37
CA ASP A 277 -4.54 1.22 5.35
C ASP A 277 -4.45 0.50 6.74
N VAL A 278 -3.66 -0.58 6.87
CA VAL A 278 -3.46 -1.40 8.09
C VAL A 278 -2.00 -1.38 8.59
N GLY A 279 -1.01 -1.39 7.69
CA GLY A 279 0.42 -1.48 8.03
C GLY A 279 1.11 -0.13 8.26
N PRO A 280 2.18 -0.06 9.08
CA PRO A 280 2.97 1.16 9.26
C PRO A 280 3.80 1.45 8.00
N ALA A 281 3.32 2.42 7.20
CA ALA A 281 3.83 2.89 5.90
C ALA A 281 5.22 2.36 5.47
N VAL A 282 5.22 1.58 4.39
CA VAL A 282 6.41 0.90 3.85
C VAL A 282 7.44 1.89 3.28
N GLU A 283 8.50 2.15 4.04
CA GLU A 283 9.63 2.94 3.58
C GLU A 283 10.47 2.19 2.52
N ILE A 284 10.50 2.78 1.32
CA ILE A 284 11.53 2.77 0.25
C ILE A 284 12.08 1.40 -0.23
N PRO A 285 12.09 1.10 -1.55
CA PRO A 285 12.50 -0.21 -2.07
C PRO A 285 14.01 -0.49 -1.98
N VAL A 286 14.37 -1.50 -1.19
CA VAL A 286 15.61 -2.27 -1.39
C VAL A 286 15.28 -3.53 -2.21
N ASN A 287 16.23 -3.98 -3.02
CA ASN A 287 16.12 -5.22 -3.78
C ASN A 287 16.04 -6.41 -2.83
N ASP A 288 14.88 -7.06 -2.80
CA ASP A 288 14.69 -8.39 -2.24
C ASP A 288 13.69 -9.19 -3.07
N MET A 289 14.01 -10.45 -3.33
CA MET A 289 13.22 -11.33 -4.18
C MET A 289 11.76 -11.49 -3.70
N MET A 290 11.51 -11.50 -2.38
CA MET A 290 10.16 -11.60 -1.80
C MET A 290 9.51 -10.23 -1.53
N ARG A 291 10.16 -9.12 -1.87
CA ARG A 291 9.60 -7.76 -1.72
C ARG A 291 9.27 -7.08 -3.04
N ASN A 292 10.19 -7.10 -4.00
CA ASN A 292 10.06 -6.37 -5.26
C ASN A 292 10.55 -7.17 -6.48
N ASN A 293 10.70 -8.49 -6.34
CA ASN A 293 11.15 -9.40 -7.39
C ASN A 293 12.60 -9.14 -7.87
N LEU A 294 13.45 -8.48 -7.07
CA LEU A 294 14.79 -8.05 -7.48
C LEU A 294 15.89 -8.49 -6.49
N GLY A 295 17.05 -8.84 -7.02
CA GLY A 295 18.21 -9.23 -6.22
C GLY A 295 18.08 -10.60 -5.54
N ASP A 296 19.01 -10.90 -4.64
CA ASP A 296 19.00 -12.10 -3.81
C ASP A 296 17.97 -12.04 -2.66
N HIS A 297 17.68 -13.20 -2.09
CA HIS A 297 16.94 -13.34 -0.82
C HIS A 297 17.75 -12.77 0.36
N ASN A 298 17.12 -11.93 1.20
CA ASN A 298 17.72 -11.38 2.41
C ASN A 298 18.14 -12.43 3.47
N SER A 299 19.00 -12.04 4.41
CA SER A 299 19.51 -12.90 5.48
C SER A 299 18.43 -13.52 6.38
N PHE A 300 17.29 -12.87 6.61
CA PHE A 300 16.17 -13.49 7.34
C PHE A 300 15.56 -14.64 6.53
N SER A 301 15.30 -14.45 5.23
CA SER A 301 14.87 -15.52 4.30
C SER A 301 15.85 -16.69 4.28
N LYS A 302 17.15 -16.41 4.05
CA LYS A 302 18.19 -17.45 4.03
C LYS A 302 18.32 -18.17 5.38
N PHE A 303 18.06 -17.48 6.49
CA PHE A 303 18.03 -18.08 7.83
C PHE A 303 16.82 -18.99 8.04
N LEU A 304 15.60 -18.56 7.64
CA LEU A 304 14.39 -19.39 7.67
C LEU A 304 14.62 -20.69 6.90
N LEU A 305 15.03 -20.58 5.63
CA LEU A 305 15.33 -21.71 4.74
C LEU A 305 16.55 -22.53 5.19
N GLY A 306 17.43 -21.95 6.02
CA GLY A 306 18.56 -22.65 6.64
C GLY A 306 19.81 -22.74 5.79
N TRP A 307 19.99 -21.82 4.86
CA TRP A 307 21.23 -21.69 4.07
C TRP A 307 22.33 -20.95 4.82
N ILE A 308 22.00 -20.18 5.86
CA ILE A 308 22.97 -19.51 6.73
C ILE A 308 22.69 -19.81 8.21
N THR A 309 23.73 -19.71 9.04
CA THR A 309 23.62 -19.76 10.51
C THR A 309 24.18 -18.48 11.11
N PRO A 310 23.36 -17.43 11.32
CA PRO A 310 23.81 -16.15 11.85
C PRO A 310 24.45 -16.27 13.24
N LYS A 311 25.44 -15.43 13.52
CA LYS A 311 25.90 -15.22 14.90
C LYS A 311 24.78 -14.53 15.69
N VAL A 312 24.51 -14.96 16.93
CA VAL A 312 23.47 -14.35 17.78
C VAL A 312 24.13 -13.59 18.94
N VAL A 313 23.74 -12.32 19.12
CA VAL A 313 24.06 -11.50 20.29
C VAL A 313 22.78 -11.30 21.11
N GLY A 314 22.74 -11.87 22.31
CA GLY A 314 21.56 -11.85 23.20
C GLY A 314 21.70 -10.99 24.46
N SER A 315 22.89 -10.45 24.75
CA SER A 315 23.11 -9.56 25.90
C SER A 315 24.47 -8.87 25.80
N GLY A 316 24.61 -7.68 26.39
CA GLY A 316 25.90 -7.00 26.51
C GLY A 316 26.32 -6.32 25.21
N SER A 317 27.60 -6.44 24.85
CA SER A 317 28.16 -5.79 23.66
C SER A 317 29.31 -6.62 23.07
N GLU A 318 29.29 -6.84 21.76
CA GLU A 318 30.26 -7.66 21.02
C GLU A 318 30.71 -7.00 19.72
N THR A 319 32.01 -7.08 19.42
CA THR A 319 32.54 -6.71 18.10
C THR A 319 32.24 -7.83 17.10
N ILE A 320 31.69 -7.48 15.94
CA ILE A 320 31.27 -8.39 14.88
C ILE A 320 31.99 -8.00 13.59
N SER A 321 32.40 -8.98 12.78
CA SER A 321 32.86 -8.76 11.40
C SER A 321 31.97 -9.57 10.44
N LEU A 322 31.60 -8.98 9.31
CA LEU A 322 30.74 -9.56 8.28
C LEU A 322 31.41 -9.41 6.90
N ALA A 323 31.75 -10.54 6.27
CA ALA A 323 32.20 -10.57 4.87
C ALA A 323 30.99 -10.45 3.90
N PRO A 324 31.19 -10.15 2.61
CA PRO A 324 30.10 -9.94 1.67
C PRO A 324 29.29 -11.20 1.39
N SER A 325 27.98 -11.05 1.21
CA SER A 325 27.04 -12.16 0.95
C SER A 325 27.35 -12.96 -0.31
N SER A 326 28.09 -12.37 -1.26
CA SER A 326 28.60 -13.07 -2.46
C SER A 326 29.68 -14.12 -2.17
N THR A 327 30.36 -14.04 -1.01
CA THR A 327 31.52 -14.88 -0.67
C THR A 327 31.41 -15.58 0.69
N SER A 328 30.44 -15.20 1.52
CA SER A 328 30.26 -15.74 2.88
C SER A 328 28.79 -15.94 3.25
N GLU A 329 28.56 -16.84 4.22
CA GLU A 329 27.27 -17.07 4.89
C GLU A 329 27.09 -16.12 6.11
N ASP A 330 27.97 -15.12 6.27
CA ASP A 330 28.00 -14.22 7.43
C ASP A 330 26.74 -13.35 7.57
N ALA A 331 26.06 -13.52 8.70
CA ALA A 331 25.01 -12.63 9.17
C ALA A 331 25.02 -12.56 10.71
N LEU A 332 24.38 -11.52 11.23
CA LEU A 332 24.22 -11.28 12.66
C LEU A 332 22.74 -11.17 13.01
N ILE A 333 22.33 -11.77 14.12
CA ILE A 333 21.06 -11.52 14.82
C ILE A 333 21.38 -10.85 16.15
N ILE A 334 20.73 -9.72 16.46
CA ILE A 334 20.77 -9.09 17.78
C ILE A 334 19.36 -9.18 18.38
N MET A 335 19.21 -9.94 19.46
CA MET A 335 17.92 -10.31 20.03
C MET A 335 17.89 -9.98 21.53
N PRO A 336 17.31 -8.82 21.94
CA PRO A 336 17.28 -8.43 23.36
C PRO A 336 16.41 -9.37 24.22
N GLU A 337 15.36 -9.99 23.66
CA GLU A 337 14.46 -10.87 24.41
C GLU A 337 14.96 -12.33 24.56
N LEU A 338 16.18 -12.68 24.16
CA LEU A 338 16.62 -14.06 23.89
C LEU A 338 16.44 -15.00 25.11
N THR A 339 15.30 -15.71 25.16
CA THR A 339 14.83 -16.47 26.33
C THR A 339 14.10 -17.75 25.90
N LEU A 340 14.25 -18.82 26.71
CA LEU A 340 13.73 -20.15 26.40
C LEU A 340 12.20 -20.27 26.48
N ASP A 341 11.56 -19.38 27.25
CA ASP A 341 10.13 -19.40 27.56
C ASP A 341 9.29 -18.56 26.59
N LYS A 342 9.89 -17.60 25.88
CA LYS A 342 9.20 -16.75 24.88
C LYS A 342 9.37 -17.25 23.44
N GLY A 343 10.50 -17.88 23.13
CA GLY A 343 10.77 -18.43 21.81
C GLY A 343 11.37 -17.42 20.83
N LEU A 344 10.80 -17.30 19.62
CA LEU A 344 11.10 -16.15 18.76
C LEU A 344 10.26 -14.95 19.17
N SER A 345 10.89 -13.79 19.00
CA SER A 345 10.41 -12.48 19.39
C SER A 345 10.75 -11.48 18.29
N GLU A 346 10.73 -10.22 18.67
CA GLU A 346 11.39 -9.13 17.99
C GLU A 346 12.93 -9.22 18.07
N TYR A 347 13.61 -8.87 16.97
CA TYR A 347 15.08 -8.79 16.85
C TYR A 347 15.53 -8.02 15.59
N PHE A 348 16.84 -7.80 15.48
CA PHE A 348 17.49 -7.13 14.35
C PHE A 348 18.38 -8.14 13.60
N VAL A 349 18.37 -8.13 12.27
CA VAL A 349 19.24 -8.96 11.42
C VAL A 349 20.14 -8.07 10.57
N VAL A 350 21.45 -8.29 10.63
CA VAL A 350 22.45 -7.50 9.87
C VAL A 350 23.15 -8.37 8.83
N GLN A 351 23.32 -7.84 7.63
CA GLN A 351 23.92 -8.51 6.48
C GLN A 351 24.77 -7.53 5.67
N HIS A 352 25.97 -7.92 5.23
CA HIS A 352 26.72 -7.17 4.22
C HIS A 352 26.32 -7.67 2.82
N ARG A 353 25.75 -6.79 1.98
CA ARG A 353 25.45 -7.07 0.56
C ARG A 353 26.32 -6.24 -0.35
N ASP A 354 26.73 -6.86 -1.44
CA ASP A 354 27.64 -6.35 -2.45
C ASP A 354 27.11 -6.65 -3.85
N ARG A 355 27.58 -5.93 -4.87
CA ARG A 355 27.02 -5.96 -6.23
C ARG A 355 27.51 -7.15 -7.07
N GLU A 356 27.41 -8.35 -6.50
CA GLU A 356 27.92 -9.61 -7.06
C GLU A 356 26.88 -10.72 -6.96
N LEU A 357 27.09 -11.84 -7.68
CA LEU A 357 26.15 -12.96 -7.74
C LEU A 357 24.71 -12.52 -8.13
N ASN A 358 23.72 -12.73 -7.26
CA ASN A 358 22.33 -12.35 -7.49
C ASN A 358 22.10 -10.83 -7.34
N ASP A 359 23.08 -10.08 -6.82
CA ASP A 359 22.95 -8.67 -6.42
C ASP A 359 23.65 -7.68 -7.39
N THR A 360 24.15 -8.13 -8.54
CA THR A 360 24.85 -7.31 -9.56
C THR A 360 24.12 -6.02 -9.96
N HIS A 361 22.78 -6.06 -9.99
CA HIS A 361 21.92 -4.93 -10.38
C HIS A 361 21.47 -4.04 -9.20
N MET A 362 21.94 -4.29 -7.97
CA MET A 362 21.72 -3.37 -6.84
C MET A 362 22.41 -2.02 -7.08
N SER A 363 21.82 -0.92 -6.59
CA SER A 363 22.35 0.44 -6.78
C SER A 363 23.72 0.64 -6.10
N SER A 364 23.84 0.20 -4.85
CA SER A 364 25.02 0.35 -4.00
C SER A 364 25.26 -0.91 -3.14
N ALA A 365 26.27 -0.88 -2.28
CA ALA A 365 26.73 -1.97 -1.43
C ALA A 365 27.04 -1.48 -0.01
N GLY A 366 26.84 -2.35 0.99
CA GLY A 366 27.07 -2.05 2.40
C GLY A 366 26.21 -2.90 3.33
N LEU A 367 26.09 -2.47 4.60
CA LEU A 367 25.30 -3.19 5.58
C LEU A 367 23.81 -2.86 5.44
N LEU A 368 22.96 -3.87 5.32
CA LEU A 368 21.52 -3.74 5.57
C LEU A 368 21.23 -4.18 7.00
N ILE A 369 20.35 -3.44 7.68
CA ILE A 369 19.79 -3.81 8.98
C ILE A 369 18.29 -3.99 8.83
N TRP A 370 17.81 -5.20 9.08
CA TRP A 370 16.40 -5.56 9.07
C TRP A 370 15.89 -5.63 10.50
N HIS A 371 14.82 -4.90 10.79
CA HIS A 371 13.99 -5.15 11.96
C HIS A 371 13.04 -6.31 11.69
N VAL A 372 12.86 -7.23 12.64
CA VAL A 372 12.05 -8.45 12.48
C VAL A 372 11.23 -8.71 13.74
N ASP A 373 9.89 -8.68 13.67
CA ASP A 373 9.02 -9.19 14.74
C ASP A 373 8.48 -10.60 14.40
N ALA A 374 9.30 -11.60 14.69
CA ALA A 374 8.98 -13.01 14.48
C ALA A 374 8.30 -13.66 15.71
N THR A 375 7.54 -12.87 16.48
CA THR A 375 6.77 -13.35 17.64
C THR A 375 5.87 -14.52 17.27
N LEU A 376 5.83 -15.55 18.13
CA LEU A 376 5.08 -16.79 17.86
C LEU A 376 3.67 -16.81 18.49
N LYS A 377 2.63 -16.82 17.64
CA LYS A 377 1.23 -17.09 18.02
C LYS A 377 0.81 -18.45 17.48
N TYR A 378 0.43 -19.36 18.38
CA TYR A 378 0.06 -20.75 18.08
C TYR A 378 1.09 -21.55 17.23
N GLY A 379 2.37 -21.16 17.25
CA GLY A 379 3.47 -21.81 16.50
C GLY A 379 3.83 -21.15 15.17
N ASN A 380 3.00 -20.25 14.66
CA ASN A 380 3.28 -19.41 13.49
C ASN A 380 3.76 -18.03 13.92
N PHE A 381 4.30 -17.22 13.01
CA PHE A 381 4.49 -15.80 13.31
C PHE A 381 3.12 -15.11 13.47
N GLU A 382 3.03 -14.24 14.46
CA GLU A 382 1.87 -13.40 14.75
C GLU A 382 1.70 -12.31 13.67
N PHE A 383 2.83 -11.73 13.28
CA PHE A 383 2.93 -10.61 12.34
C PHE A 383 3.24 -11.09 10.92
N ASN A 384 2.89 -10.24 9.96
CA ASN A 384 3.16 -10.36 8.53
C ASN A 384 3.39 -8.93 7.97
N ASN A 385 3.67 -8.78 6.68
CA ASN A 385 3.97 -7.46 6.10
C ASN A 385 2.76 -6.73 5.51
N SER A 386 1.54 -7.27 5.70
CA SER A 386 0.40 -6.87 4.85
C SER A 386 -0.95 -6.77 5.58
N TYR A 387 -1.07 -7.34 6.79
CA TYR A 387 -2.34 -7.47 7.53
C TYR A 387 -2.11 -7.52 9.04
N SER A 388 -1.16 -6.75 9.57
CA SER A 388 -0.91 -6.65 11.00
C SER A 388 -0.17 -5.36 11.36
N ASP A 389 -0.50 -4.85 12.54
CA ASP A 389 -0.10 -3.55 13.10
C ASP A 389 1.43 -3.37 13.15
N HIS A 390 2.18 -4.47 13.25
CA HIS A 390 3.63 -4.51 13.03
C HIS A 390 3.96 -5.34 11.78
N HIS A 391 5.01 -4.94 11.06
CA HIS A 391 5.62 -5.78 10.01
C HIS A 391 6.42 -6.94 10.61
N LEU A 392 6.27 -8.13 10.02
CA LEU A 392 7.17 -9.27 10.28
C LEU A 392 8.63 -8.91 9.97
N ILE A 393 8.88 -8.15 8.91
CA ILE A 393 10.21 -7.63 8.58
C ILE A 393 10.13 -6.22 7.97
N ARG A 394 10.93 -5.29 8.48
CA ARG A 394 11.09 -3.93 7.94
C ARG A 394 12.57 -3.63 7.75
N LEU A 395 12.94 -3.02 6.62
CA LEU A 395 14.28 -2.48 6.48
C LEU A 395 14.41 -1.20 7.32
N LEU A 396 15.48 -1.08 8.08
CA LEU A 396 15.87 0.19 8.70
C LEU A 396 16.81 0.91 7.74
N SER A 397 16.50 2.17 7.44
CA SER A 397 17.22 2.95 6.42
C SER A 397 18.24 3.88 7.07
N ALA A 398 19.52 3.74 6.71
CA ALA A 398 20.56 4.66 7.21
C ALA A 398 20.48 6.06 6.60
N ASN A 399 20.04 6.14 5.35
CA ASN A 399 19.87 7.33 4.50
C ASN A 399 19.02 6.93 3.27
N GLU A 400 18.92 7.80 2.26
CA GLU A 400 18.17 7.55 1.00
C GLU A 400 18.58 6.27 0.25
N ASN A 401 19.83 5.81 0.42
CA ASN A 401 20.37 4.59 -0.20
C ASN A 401 20.26 3.35 0.71
N HIS A 402 19.69 3.46 1.91
CA HIS A 402 19.51 2.39 2.92
C HIS A 402 20.76 1.85 3.61
N TYR A 403 21.89 1.66 2.90
CA TYR A 403 23.07 0.98 3.45
C TYR A 403 23.73 1.77 4.58
N TYR A 404 23.98 1.08 5.70
CA TYR A 404 24.84 1.57 6.78
C TYR A 404 26.30 1.46 6.34
N LEU A 405 26.94 2.63 6.25
CA LEU A 405 28.37 2.80 5.95
C LEU A 405 29.15 3.19 7.22
N SER A 406 30.45 3.51 7.12
CA SER A 406 31.32 3.69 8.30
C SER A 406 31.07 4.98 9.10
N GLU A 407 30.26 5.87 8.55
CA GLU A 407 29.82 7.14 9.12
C GLU A 407 28.40 7.06 9.72
N HIS A 408 27.78 5.88 9.71
CA HIS A 408 26.44 5.64 10.22
C HIS A 408 26.46 4.82 11.51
N GLU A 409 25.41 4.98 12.31
CA GLU A 409 25.08 4.16 13.46
C GLU A 409 23.57 3.87 13.47
N LEU A 410 23.15 2.84 14.18
CA LEU A 410 21.76 2.61 14.57
C LEU A 410 21.71 2.60 16.09
N THR A 411 20.97 3.51 16.71
CA THR A 411 20.83 3.60 18.16
C THR A 411 19.37 3.89 18.55
N THR A 412 19.10 4.00 19.84
CA THR A 412 17.75 4.37 20.32
C THR A 412 17.38 5.83 20.01
N LEU A 413 18.38 6.63 19.61
CA LEU A 413 18.30 8.06 19.32
C LEU A 413 18.33 8.39 17.82
N THR A 414 18.61 7.42 16.95
CA THR A 414 18.53 7.60 15.50
C THR A 414 17.08 7.60 15.00
N THR A 415 16.87 8.00 13.74
CA THR A 415 15.60 7.86 13.03
C THR A 415 15.86 7.08 11.72
N PRO A 416 15.31 5.87 11.54
CA PRO A 416 14.55 5.09 12.53
C PRO A 416 15.38 4.74 13.77
N SER A 417 14.70 4.54 14.90
CA SER A 417 15.34 4.15 16.16
C SER A 417 15.36 2.62 16.29
N SER A 418 16.26 2.12 17.14
CA SER A 418 16.35 0.70 17.50
C SER A 418 15.43 0.26 18.65
N GLN A 419 14.42 1.07 18.99
CA GLN A 419 13.48 0.74 20.05
C GLN A 419 12.52 -0.36 19.61
N SER A 420 12.23 -1.27 20.54
CA SER A 420 11.24 -2.35 20.39
C SER A 420 9.83 -1.77 20.24
N TYR A 421 9.01 -2.33 19.34
CA TYR A 421 7.56 -2.08 19.20
C TYR A 421 6.73 -2.49 20.45
N ARG A 422 7.39 -2.81 21.56
CA ARG A 422 6.79 -3.45 22.75
C ARG A 422 7.13 -2.70 24.05
N ASP A 423 7.54 -1.44 23.93
CA ASP A 423 7.83 -0.46 25.00
C ASP A 423 8.78 -0.96 26.12
N ARG A 424 9.74 -1.80 25.75
CA ARG A 424 10.58 -2.52 26.71
C ARG A 424 11.81 -1.75 27.15
N ASN A 425 12.28 -2.08 28.35
CA ASN A 425 13.49 -1.57 28.99
C ASN A 425 14.81 -1.78 28.20
N GLN A 426 14.80 -2.34 26.99
CA GLN A 426 15.99 -2.69 26.22
C GLN A 426 15.82 -2.40 24.73
N ALA A 427 16.91 -1.99 24.11
CA ALA A 427 17.01 -1.69 22.68
C ALA A 427 18.42 -2.06 22.16
N VAL A 428 18.57 -2.08 20.83
CA VAL A 428 19.83 -2.49 20.16
C VAL A 428 20.68 -1.28 19.82
N GLU A 429 22.01 -1.42 19.78
CA GLU A 429 22.87 -0.42 19.13
C GLU A 429 23.86 -1.12 18.18
N ILE A 430 24.10 -0.50 17.03
CA ILE A 430 25.11 -0.87 16.06
C ILE A 430 25.94 0.38 15.79
N THR A 431 27.12 0.43 16.40
CA THR A 431 28.07 1.57 16.37
C THR A 431 29.42 1.13 15.78
N ASP A 432 30.37 2.07 15.68
CA ASP A 432 31.76 1.81 15.30
C ASP A 432 31.91 1.05 13.96
N ILE A 433 30.98 1.29 13.03
CA ILE A 433 30.96 0.66 11.72
C ILE A 433 32.22 1.06 10.97
N THR A 434 32.98 0.08 10.50
CA THR A 434 34.29 0.28 9.85
C THR A 434 34.50 -0.74 8.73
N ARG A 435 34.65 -0.27 7.49
CA ARG A 435 35.04 -1.12 6.37
C ARG A 435 36.56 -1.31 6.32
N THR A 436 37.01 -2.57 6.31
CA THR A 436 38.40 -2.97 6.05
C THR A 436 38.40 -3.89 4.83
N ASP A 437 39.07 -3.49 3.76
CA ASP A 437 38.94 -4.09 2.43
C ASP A 437 37.45 -4.22 2.04
N ASP A 438 36.92 -5.45 1.93
CA ASP A 438 35.51 -5.73 1.66
C ASP A 438 34.78 -6.38 2.85
N THR A 439 35.34 -6.31 4.06
CA THR A 439 34.70 -6.77 5.30
C THR A 439 34.27 -5.57 6.15
N TYR A 440 33.03 -5.57 6.60
CA TYR A 440 32.57 -4.60 7.61
C TYR A 440 32.82 -5.15 9.01
N THR A 441 33.33 -4.33 9.90
CA THR A 441 33.37 -4.58 11.34
C THR A 441 32.50 -3.56 12.05
N LEU A 442 31.79 -3.97 13.09
CA LEU A 442 30.84 -3.14 13.85
C LEU A 442 30.82 -3.56 15.32
N GLN A 443 30.33 -2.69 16.20
CA GLN A 443 30.06 -3.00 17.58
C GLN A 443 28.55 -3.18 17.78
N ALA A 444 28.13 -4.39 18.14
CA ALA A 444 26.73 -4.75 18.36
C ALA A 444 26.43 -4.81 19.86
N SER A 445 25.48 -4.01 20.33
CA SER A 445 25.14 -3.86 21.75
C SER A 445 23.65 -4.04 22.02
N ILE A 446 23.31 -4.40 23.26
CA ILE A 446 21.97 -4.28 23.82
C ILE A 446 22.07 -3.36 25.04
N VAL A 447 21.42 -2.19 24.95
CA VAL A 447 21.41 -1.15 25.98
C VAL A 447 20.08 -1.13 26.72
N ASN A 448 20.05 -0.53 27.90
CA ASN A 448 18.82 -0.35 28.67
C ASN A 448 18.24 1.04 28.40
N ILE A 449 16.95 1.13 28.05
CA ILE A 449 16.26 2.41 27.87
C ILE A 449 15.56 2.84 29.16
N PRO A 450 15.45 4.16 29.43
CA PRO A 450 14.68 4.66 30.56
C PRO A 450 13.20 4.26 30.38
N GLN A 451 12.60 3.71 31.42
CA GLN A 451 11.16 3.44 31.46
C GLN A 451 10.42 4.70 31.89
N VAL A 452 9.31 4.97 31.23
CA VAL A 452 8.50 6.17 31.41
C VAL A 452 7.08 5.74 31.77
N SER A 453 6.45 6.39 32.75
CA SER A 453 5.00 6.35 32.93
C SER A 453 4.44 7.76 33.04
N LEU A 454 3.32 7.98 32.35
CA LEU A 454 2.46 9.15 32.50
C LEU A 454 1.57 8.92 33.72
N GLU A 455 1.56 9.87 34.66
CA GLU A 455 0.79 9.77 35.90
C GLU A 455 -0.30 10.85 35.93
N GLY A 456 -1.50 10.51 36.41
CA GLY A 456 -2.63 11.43 36.53
C GLY A 456 -3.49 11.59 35.27
N ILE A 457 -3.26 10.75 34.25
CA ILE A 457 -4.04 10.69 33.01
C ILE A 457 -4.33 9.23 32.62
N GLU A 458 -5.57 8.95 32.21
CA GLU A 458 -6.04 7.62 31.80
C GLU A 458 -6.50 7.60 30.34
N TYR A 459 -6.64 6.41 29.76
CA TYR A 459 -7.07 6.22 28.36
C TYR A 459 -8.50 6.76 28.15
N LEU A 460 -8.66 7.56 27.10
CA LEU A 460 -9.88 8.30 26.75
C LEU A 460 -10.42 9.23 27.86
N GLN A 461 -9.55 9.73 28.74
CA GLN A 461 -9.92 10.75 29.71
C GLN A 461 -10.07 12.14 29.07
N SER A 462 -11.14 12.86 29.44
CA SER A 462 -11.35 14.27 29.06
C SER A 462 -10.27 15.18 29.67
N ILE A 463 -9.60 15.97 28.83
CA ILE A 463 -8.56 16.92 29.24
C ILE A 463 -9.06 18.37 29.36
N ASN A 464 -10.36 18.62 29.22
CA ASN A 464 -10.94 19.98 29.30
C ASN A 464 -10.63 20.71 30.62
N GLN A 465 -10.27 20.00 31.69
CA GLN A 465 -9.96 20.55 33.02
C GLN A 465 -8.65 19.97 33.59
N LEU A 466 -7.71 19.57 32.73
CA LEU A 466 -6.42 18.98 33.11
C LEU A 466 -5.36 20.07 33.34
N ASP A 467 -5.08 20.39 34.61
CA ASP A 467 -4.08 21.41 34.98
C ASP A 467 -2.63 20.98 34.64
N SER A 468 -2.23 19.74 34.96
CA SER A 468 -0.87 19.24 34.75
C SER A 468 -0.77 17.71 34.67
N ILE A 469 0.36 17.22 34.15
CA ILE A 469 0.76 15.80 34.15
C ILE A 469 2.11 15.63 34.86
N SER A 470 2.25 14.56 35.63
CA SER A 470 3.55 14.12 36.17
C SER A 470 4.12 12.98 35.32
N VAL A 471 5.45 12.95 35.14
CA VAL A 471 6.14 11.86 34.43
C VAL A 471 7.10 11.15 35.38
N SER A 472 6.82 9.88 35.66
CA SER A 472 7.73 8.99 36.39
C SER A 472 8.77 8.42 35.43
N VAL A 473 10.04 8.42 35.81
CA VAL A 473 11.12 7.80 35.03
C VAL A 473 11.95 6.84 35.87
N ASN A 474 12.08 5.60 35.43
CA ASN A 474 12.92 4.57 36.05
C ASN A 474 14.03 4.14 35.09
N SER A 475 15.28 4.45 35.43
CA SER A 475 16.45 4.26 34.57
C SER A 475 17.66 3.79 35.37
N VAL A 476 18.48 2.93 34.76
CA VAL A 476 19.81 2.58 35.30
C VAL A 476 20.88 3.59 34.89
N GLU A 477 20.67 4.31 33.79
CA GLU A 477 21.51 5.40 33.31
C GLU A 477 20.98 6.77 33.76
N THR A 478 21.83 7.79 33.75
CA THR A 478 21.44 9.15 34.18
C THR A 478 20.51 9.78 33.14
N VAL A 479 19.28 10.11 33.57
CA VAL A 479 18.31 10.87 32.75
C VAL A 479 18.84 12.30 32.55
N THR A 480 18.86 12.75 31.31
CA THR A 480 19.37 14.07 30.89
C THR A 480 18.26 15.09 30.67
N LYS A 481 17.11 14.65 30.14
CA LYS A 481 15.86 15.41 30.08
C LYS A 481 14.64 14.48 29.93
N VAL A 482 13.46 15.05 30.15
CA VAL A 482 12.16 14.51 29.74
C VAL A 482 11.48 15.55 28.84
N VAL A 483 10.84 15.10 27.78
CA VAL A 483 10.09 15.92 26.83
C VAL A 483 8.63 15.46 26.86
N LEU A 484 7.69 16.39 26.94
CA LEU A 484 6.26 16.11 26.78
C LEU A 484 5.76 16.70 25.46
N SER A 485 5.03 15.90 24.70
CA SER A 485 4.42 16.26 23.41
C SER A 485 2.92 15.95 23.39
N LEU A 486 2.18 16.72 22.60
CA LEU A 486 0.75 16.56 22.32
C LEU A 486 0.58 16.46 20.79
N ASN A 487 0.01 15.37 20.28
CA ASN A 487 -0.12 15.11 18.83
C ASN A 487 1.21 15.36 18.09
N ASP A 488 2.27 14.71 18.59
CA ASP A 488 3.69 14.84 18.21
C ASP A 488 4.33 16.25 18.25
N THR A 489 3.56 17.28 18.60
CA THR A 489 4.06 18.64 18.84
C THR A 489 4.63 18.74 20.25
N VAL A 490 5.93 19.06 20.37
CA VAL A 490 6.59 19.27 21.67
C VAL A 490 5.96 20.44 22.42
N LEU A 491 5.42 20.17 23.61
CA LEU A 491 4.88 21.18 24.53
C LEU A 491 5.99 21.80 25.38
N ALA A 492 6.84 20.96 25.99
CA ALA A 492 7.90 21.40 26.91
C ALA A 492 9.01 20.34 27.11
N GLU A 493 10.17 20.80 27.59
CA GLU A 493 11.26 19.95 28.08
C GLU A 493 11.59 20.31 29.54
N ASP A 494 11.80 19.29 30.38
CA ASP A 494 12.33 19.44 31.74
C ASP A 494 13.61 18.61 31.93
N PHE A 495 14.53 19.15 32.73
CA PHE A 495 15.88 18.65 32.95
C PHE A 495 16.11 18.19 34.40
N GLN A 496 15.13 18.32 35.31
CA GLN A 496 15.35 18.00 36.73
C GLN A 496 14.11 17.49 37.47
N ALA A 497 14.07 16.17 37.75
CA ALA A 497 13.01 15.51 38.52
C ALA A 497 12.65 16.20 39.86
N PRO A 498 11.37 16.16 40.31
CA PRO A 498 10.23 15.50 39.66
C PRO A 498 9.80 16.22 38.38
N TYR A 499 9.46 15.45 37.34
CA TYR A 499 9.07 15.98 36.04
C TYR A 499 7.57 16.27 36.05
N GLU A 500 7.21 17.54 36.13
CA GLU A 500 5.82 18.02 36.20
C GLU A 500 5.60 19.05 35.06
N PHE A 501 4.52 18.87 34.29
CA PHE A 501 4.23 19.65 33.09
C PHE A 501 2.83 20.27 33.18
N ASP A 502 2.74 21.60 33.25
CA ASP A 502 1.49 22.33 33.12
C ASP A 502 0.91 22.18 31.69
N ILE A 503 -0.40 21.96 31.56
CA ILE A 503 -1.06 21.77 30.26
C ILE A 503 -2.13 22.86 30.03
N SER A 504 -2.07 23.50 28.87
CA SER A 504 -3.06 24.49 28.43
C SER A 504 -3.86 23.93 27.26
N THR A 505 -5.06 23.41 27.54
CA THR A 505 -5.89 22.72 26.53
C THR A 505 -6.73 23.67 25.66
N THR A 506 -6.66 24.97 25.90
CA THR A 506 -7.39 26.04 25.17
C THR A 506 -6.90 26.29 23.74
N SER A 507 -5.85 25.60 23.29
CA SER A 507 -5.33 25.66 21.91
C SER A 507 -5.19 24.26 21.30
N ILE A 508 -6.00 23.32 21.78
CA ILE A 508 -6.10 21.95 21.27
C ILE A 508 -7.50 21.83 20.67
N GLU A 509 -7.58 21.40 19.41
CA GLU A 509 -8.86 21.15 18.74
C GLU A 509 -9.58 19.93 19.34
N PRO A 510 -10.93 19.88 19.35
CA PRO A 510 -11.67 18.72 19.84
C PRO A 510 -11.36 17.43 19.07
N GLY A 511 -11.29 16.31 19.79
CA GLY A 511 -10.97 14.98 19.26
C GLY A 511 -9.96 14.22 20.11
N ASN A 512 -9.31 13.23 19.48
CA ASN A 512 -8.26 12.42 20.11
C ASN A 512 -6.97 13.23 20.28
N VAL A 513 -6.36 13.11 21.46
CA VAL A 513 -5.11 13.78 21.82
C VAL A 513 -4.11 12.75 22.35
N THR A 514 -3.13 12.41 21.53
CA THR A 514 -2.00 11.57 21.94
C THR A 514 -1.05 12.40 22.79
N ILE A 515 -1.05 12.13 24.10
CA ILE A 515 -0.09 12.70 25.05
C ILE A 515 1.10 11.74 25.13
N LYS A 516 2.31 12.24 24.87
CA LYS A 516 3.53 11.42 24.81
C LYS A 516 4.64 12.02 25.65
N ALA A 517 5.18 11.24 26.59
CA ALA A 517 6.40 11.57 27.32
C ALA A 517 7.59 10.78 26.80
N GLU A 518 8.73 11.45 26.62
CA GLU A 518 9.98 10.85 26.14
C GLU A 518 11.13 11.20 27.11
N ALA A 519 11.73 10.19 27.75
CA ALA A 519 12.87 10.36 28.63
C ALA A 519 14.18 10.03 27.90
N PHE A 520 15.18 10.89 28.06
CA PHE A 520 16.48 10.80 27.42
C PHE A 520 17.57 10.54 28.46
N THR A 521 18.63 9.81 28.09
CA THR A 521 19.88 9.68 28.86
C THR A 521 21.03 10.28 28.04
N ALA A 522 22.27 9.80 28.19
CA ALA A 522 23.38 10.18 27.33
C ALA A 522 23.47 9.38 26.02
N ILE A 523 22.83 8.19 25.97
CA ILE A 523 22.85 7.25 24.83
C ILE A 523 21.47 6.65 24.51
N ALA A 524 20.57 6.62 25.51
CA ALA A 524 19.28 5.96 25.42
C ALA A 524 18.11 6.96 25.40
N LYS A 525 17.04 6.64 24.67
CA LYS A 525 15.70 7.21 24.85
C LYS A 525 14.69 6.09 25.06
N GLY A 526 13.68 6.36 25.88
CA GLY A 526 12.45 5.57 25.98
C GLY A 526 11.26 6.50 26.14
N SER A 527 10.05 5.99 25.88
CA SER A 527 8.83 6.80 25.87
C SER A 527 7.63 6.04 26.43
N SER A 528 6.56 6.79 26.68
CA SER A 528 5.22 6.28 26.98
C SER A 528 4.20 7.28 26.42
N SER A 529 3.05 6.79 25.95
CA SER A 529 1.95 7.62 25.47
C SER A 529 0.59 7.11 25.90
N VAL A 530 -0.36 8.01 26.02
CA VAL A 530 -1.78 7.72 26.24
C VAL A 530 -2.64 8.56 25.28
N THR A 531 -3.66 7.94 24.71
CA THR A 531 -4.71 8.67 23.98
C THR A 531 -5.71 9.22 24.98
N ALA A 532 -5.77 10.54 25.10
CA ALA A 532 -6.77 11.28 25.87
C ALA A 532 -7.73 12.02 24.92
N LEU A 533 -8.71 12.74 25.46
CA LEU A 533 -9.76 13.39 24.67
C LEU A 533 -9.90 14.88 24.98
N LYS A 534 -9.89 15.73 23.94
CA LYS A 534 -10.39 17.11 24.02
C LYS A 534 -11.86 17.10 23.60
N LEU A 535 -12.76 17.47 24.50
CA LEU A 535 -14.15 17.76 24.15
C LEU A 535 -14.27 19.22 23.65
N PRO A 536 -15.35 19.60 22.96
CA PRO A 536 -15.69 21.01 22.74
C PRO A 536 -15.73 21.81 24.07
N ASP A 537 -15.52 23.12 23.99
CA ASP A 537 -15.58 24.01 25.15
C ASP A 537 -17.03 24.27 25.62
N GLU A 538 -18.03 24.03 24.75
CA GLU A 538 -19.45 23.97 25.14
C GLU A 538 -19.91 22.53 25.38
N PRO A 539 -20.70 22.25 26.44
CA PRO A 539 -21.08 20.89 26.79
C PRO A 539 -21.88 20.16 25.70
N SER A 540 -21.33 19.03 25.24
CA SER A 540 -21.73 18.25 24.07
C SER A 540 -22.35 16.90 24.43
N LEU A 541 -23.23 16.39 23.56
CA LEU A 541 -23.71 15.02 23.67
C LEU A 541 -22.60 14.07 23.23
N VAL A 542 -22.35 13.00 23.98
CA VAL A 542 -21.38 11.97 23.61
C VAL A 542 -22.12 10.82 22.93
N VAL A 543 -21.63 10.38 21.78
CA VAL A 543 -22.06 9.12 21.15
C VAL A 543 -20.91 8.11 21.27
N VAL A 544 -21.22 6.86 21.60
CA VAL A 544 -20.26 5.75 21.54
C VAL A 544 -20.82 4.67 20.62
N ASN A 545 -20.08 4.32 19.57
CA ASN A 545 -20.60 3.59 18.42
C ASN A 545 -19.91 2.21 18.26
N LEU A 546 -20.12 1.33 19.24
CA LEU A 546 -19.41 0.05 19.37
C LEU A 546 -19.66 -0.95 18.21
N ALA A 547 -20.68 -0.71 17.38
CA ALA A 547 -21.06 -1.55 16.25
C ALA A 547 -21.48 -0.74 14.99
N TYR A 548 -20.92 0.45 14.83
CA TYR A 548 -20.99 1.30 13.63
C TYR A 548 -22.39 1.51 13.00
N MET A 549 -23.38 1.92 13.79
CA MET A 549 -24.74 2.28 13.31
C MET A 549 -24.99 3.79 13.35
N PRO A 550 -24.74 4.55 12.26
CA PRO A 550 -24.77 6.01 12.27
C PRO A 550 -26.19 6.63 12.34
N GLN A 551 -27.28 5.84 12.33
CA GLN A 551 -28.65 6.41 12.25
C GLN A 551 -29.05 7.21 13.50
N LEU A 552 -28.57 6.81 14.69
CA LEU A 552 -28.79 7.57 15.93
C LEU A 552 -28.01 8.89 15.91
N GLU A 553 -26.74 8.83 15.53
CA GLU A 553 -25.81 9.96 15.41
C GLU A 553 -26.28 10.99 14.38
N ASN A 554 -26.62 10.53 13.17
CA ASN A 554 -27.24 11.33 12.11
C ASN A 554 -28.56 11.98 12.56
N THR A 555 -29.32 11.33 13.43
CA THR A 555 -30.55 11.92 14.00
C THR A 555 -30.21 13.01 15.03
N LEU A 556 -29.22 12.77 15.89
CA LEU A 556 -28.73 13.75 16.88
C LEU A 556 -28.16 15.01 16.21
N HIS A 557 -27.42 14.89 15.11
CA HIS A 557 -26.81 16.03 14.42
C HIS A 557 -27.79 17.13 13.98
N ASN A 558 -29.09 16.82 13.86
CA ASN A 558 -30.15 17.79 13.54
C ASN A 558 -30.54 18.69 14.72
N PHE A 559 -30.14 18.37 15.96
CA PHE A 559 -30.43 19.16 17.17
C PHE A 559 -29.37 20.23 17.41
N ILE A 560 -29.72 21.32 18.10
CA ILE A 560 -28.80 22.46 18.33
C ILE A 560 -27.58 22.06 19.17
N LYS A 561 -27.68 21.04 20.02
CA LYS A 561 -26.55 20.59 20.84
C LYS A 561 -25.40 20.02 19.98
N PRO A 562 -24.13 20.39 20.27
CA PRO A 562 -22.98 19.77 19.64
C PRO A 562 -22.87 18.30 20.09
N ILE A 563 -22.30 17.47 19.24
CA ILE A 563 -22.08 16.03 19.47
C ILE A 563 -20.59 15.72 19.29
N THR A 564 -20.08 14.75 20.02
CA THR A 564 -18.74 14.16 19.82
C THR A 564 -18.86 12.64 19.93
N SER A 565 -18.24 11.93 18.99
CA SER A 565 -18.45 10.50 18.79
C SER A 565 -17.14 9.72 18.98
N PHE A 566 -17.24 8.51 19.56
CA PHE A 566 -16.11 7.65 19.88
C PHE A 566 -16.41 6.17 19.63
N ASP A 567 -15.36 5.37 19.44
CA ASP A 567 -15.46 3.93 19.22
C ASP A 567 -15.28 3.08 20.51
N ASP A 568 -15.00 3.73 21.65
CA ASP A 568 -14.96 3.14 23.00
C ASP A 568 -15.49 4.13 24.06
N ILE A 569 -15.86 3.63 25.24
CA ILE A 569 -16.46 4.38 26.36
C ILE A 569 -15.46 5.39 26.95
N PRO A 570 -15.68 6.71 26.84
CA PRO A 570 -14.72 7.70 27.31
C PRO A 570 -14.89 8.06 28.79
N LEU A 571 -13.79 8.47 29.44
CA LEU A 571 -13.76 8.96 30.83
C LEU A 571 -14.09 10.46 30.86
N VAL A 572 -15.39 10.78 30.87
CA VAL A 572 -15.94 12.15 30.75
C VAL A 572 -16.71 12.61 32.00
N SER A 573 -16.72 13.92 32.25
CA SER A 573 -17.53 14.55 33.30
C SER A 573 -18.93 14.90 32.79
N PRO A 574 -20.01 14.69 33.57
CA PRO A 574 -21.35 15.19 33.25
C PRO A 574 -21.46 16.71 33.05
N ALA A 575 -20.44 17.49 33.45
CA ALA A 575 -20.37 18.93 33.18
C ALA A 575 -20.01 19.23 31.72
N ASP A 576 -19.12 18.45 31.12
CA ASP A 576 -18.66 18.60 29.73
C ASP A 576 -19.51 17.72 28.78
N ALA A 577 -19.97 16.57 29.26
CA ALA A 577 -20.78 15.59 28.54
C ALA A 577 -22.10 15.32 29.28
N PRO A 578 -23.15 16.17 29.17
CA PRO A 578 -24.38 16.04 29.95
C PRO A 578 -25.22 14.79 29.63
N ALA A 579 -25.07 14.21 28.44
CA ALA A 579 -25.58 12.87 28.13
C ALA A 579 -24.63 12.07 27.23
N MET A 580 -24.60 10.76 27.43
CA MET A 580 -23.90 9.76 26.63
C MET A 580 -24.92 8.83 25.97
N PHE A 581 -24.71 8.47 24.71
CA PHE A 581 -25.56 7.58 23.90
C PHE A 581 -24.71 6.41 23.38
N ILE A 582 -24.92 5.22 23.94
CA ILE A 582 -24.17 4.01 23.57
C ILE A 582 -24.99 3.18 22.59
N VAL A 583 -24.37 2.88 21.45
CA VAL A 583 -24.88 2.06 20.35
C VAL A 583 -24.08 0.77 20.30
N ASP A 584 -24.77 -0.36 20.41
CA ASP A 584 -24.24 -1.71 20.62
C ASP A 584 -25.05 -2.70 19.75
N HIS A 585 -24.40 -3.56 18.96
CA HIS A 585 -25.11 -4.44 18.02
C HIS A 585 -24.45 -5.80 17.72
N ASP A 586 -23.12 -5.92 17.78
CA ASP A 586 -22.41 -7.16 17.40
C ASP A 586 -22.47 -8.29 18.46
N TYR A 587 -23.38 -8.18 19.44
CA TYR A 587 -23.56 -9.11 20.56
C TYR A 587 -22.33 -9.29 21.45
N GLU A 588 -21.31 -8.43 21.29
CA GLU A 588 -20.13 -8.41 22.14
C GLU A 588 -20.48 -7.91 23.54
N ILE A 589 -19.87 -8.52 24.55
CA ILE A 589 -20.23 -8.27 25.95
C ILE A 589 -19.25 -7.26 26.53
N LEU A 590 -19.74 -6.05 26.88
CA LEU A 590 -18.94 -4.99 27.51
C LEU A 590 -17.90 -5.54 28.50
N SER A 591 -16.68 -5.02 28.40
CA SER A 591 -15.63 -5.31 29.37
C SER A 591 -16.01 -4.82 30.77
N ASP A 592 -15.43 -5.44 31.80
CA ASP A 592 -15.69 -5.02 33.18
C ASP A 592 -15.15 -3.59 33.45
N GLU A 593 -14.21 -3.11 32.63
CA GLU A 593 -13.70 -1.74 32.65
C GLU A 593 -14.69 -0.76 32.00
N GLN A 594 -15.19 -1.05 30.79
CA GLN A 594 -16.24 -0.26 30.12
C GLN A 594 -17.46 -0.10 31.02
N ALA A 595 -17.93 -1.21 31.63
CA ALA A 595 -19.02 -1.18 32.59
C ALA A 595 -18.73 -0.29 33.82
N SER A 596 -17.50 -0.26 34.32
CA SER A 596 -17.10 0.65 35.41
C SER A 596 -17.13 2.11 34.96
N ARG A 597 -16.55 2.44 33.79
CA ARG A 597 -16.55 3.82 33.25
C ARG A 597 -17.98 4.37 33.12
N ILE A 598 -18.93 3.58 32.59
CA ILE A 598 -20.34 3.97 32.50
C ILE A 598 -20.97 4.12 33.90
N GLN A 599 -20.70 3.18 34.82
CA GLN A 599 -21.24 3.24 36.18
C GLN A 599 -20.74 4.48 36.94
N ASP A 600 -19.48 4.88 36.79
CA ASP A 600 -18.91 6.06 37.43
C ASP A 600 -19.45 7.37 36.82
N TYR A 601 -19.66 7.41 35.50
CA TYR A 601 -20.36 8.50 34.82
C TYR A 601 -21.82 8.67 35.32
N ILE A 602 -22.56 7.56 35.49
CA ILE A 602 -23.90 7.54 36.12
C ILE A 602 -23.82 8.05 37.57
N ASN A 603 -22.83 7.60 38.35
CA ASN A 603 -22.65 8.01 39.76
C ASN A 603 -22.34 9.50 39.89
N ALA A 604 -21.64 10.10 38.91
CA ALA A 604 -21.42 11.54 38.82
C ALA A 604 -22.68 12.33 38.41
N GLY A 605 -23.75 11.65 37.99
CA GLY A 605 -25.04 12.23 37.60
C GLY A 605 -25.28 12.33 36.08
N GLY A 606 -24.37 11.80 35.26
CA GLY A 606 -24.47 11.78 33.81
C GLY A 606 -25.73 11.09 33.31
N HIS A 607 -26.29 11.56 32.19
CA HIS A 607 -27.50 10.98 31.62
C HIS A 607 -27.12 9.97 30.52
N LEU A 608 -27.78 8.83 30.47
CA LEU A 608 -27.36 7.73 29.59
C LEU A 608 -28.50 7.24 28.71
N TYR A 609 -28.22 7.10 27.43
CA TYR A 609 -28.96 6.23 26.52
C TYR A 609 -28.10 5.00 26.21
N TYR A 610 -28.70 3.81 26.26
CA TYR A 610 -28.07 2.54 25.87
C TYR A 610 -29.09 1.75 25.04
N GLU A 611 -28.76 1.42 23.79
CA GLU A 611 -29.66 0.63 22.95
C GLU A 611 -29.37 -0.88 22.90
N ASN A 612 -30.37 -1.62 22.43
CA ASN A 612 -30.21 -2.97 21.88
C ASN A 612 -29.61 -4.01 22.85
N LEU A 613 -30.20 -4.14 24.04
CA LEU A 613 -29.87 -5.19 25.03
C LEU A 613 -30.28 -6.64 24.61
N GLU A 614 -30.21 -6.99 23.32
CA GLU A 614 -30.51 -8.34 22.81
C GLU A 614 -29.36 -9.33 23.09
N TRP A 615 -29.22 -9.76 24.34
CA TRP A 615 -28.36 -10.89 24.69
C TRP A 615 -29.15 -12.19 24.78
N TYR A 616 -28.49 -13.31 24.46
CA TYR A 616 -29.07 -14.66 24.37
C TYR A 616 -29.82 -15.10 25.65
N TRP A 617 -30.63 -16.17 25.50
CA TRP A 617 -31.58 -16.84 26.42
C TRP A 617 -31.28 -16.93 27.94
N ASP A 618 -30.07 -16.60 28.41
CA ASP A 618 -29.68 -16.58 29.81
C ASP A 618 -29.93 -15.21 30.48
N ARG A 619 -31.07 -15.09 31.16
CA ARG A 619 -31.45 -13.95 31.99
C ARG A 619 -30.41 -13.61 33.07
N ASP A 620 -29.72 -14.60 33.63
CA ASP A 620 -28.83 -14.37 34.77
C ASP A 620 -27.51 -13.72 34.32
N LEU A 621 -27.07 -14.02 33.09
CA LEU A 621 -25.99 -13.29 32.42
C LEU A 621 -26.38 -11.84 32.10
N VAL A 622 -27.62 -11.61 31.64
CA VAL A 622 -28.17 -10.24 31.44
C VAL A 622 -28.13 -9.45 32.75
N ASN A 623 -28.74 -9.97 33.81
CA ASN A 623 -28.83 -9.27 35.09
C ASN A 623 -27.45 -9.08 35.76
N GLN A 624 -26.48 -9.96 35.48
CA GLN A 624 -25.10 -9.76 35.92
C GLN A 624 -24.45 -8.51 35.30
N LYS A 625 -24.78 -8.14 34.07
CA LYS A 625 -24.09 -7.07 33.32
C LYS A 625 -24.91 -5.82 32.96
N VAL A 626 -26.23 -5.78 33.16
CA VAL A 626 -27.01 -4.50 33.08
C VAL A 626 -27.57 -4.00 34.41
N SER A 627 -27.39 -4.73 35.52
CA SER A 627 -27.89 -4.27 36.83
C SER A 627 -27.24 -2.98 37.33
N PHE A 628 -26.06 -2.61 36.82
CA PHE A 628 -25.41 -1.31 37.09
C PHE A 628 -26.18 -0.12 36.46
N LEU A 629 -26.94 -0.36 35.40
CA LEU A 629 -27.91 0.60 34.83
C LEU A 629 -29.19 0.71 35.67
N GLY A 630 -29.28 -0.02 36.79
CA GLY A 630 -30.43 -0.08 37.68
C GLY A 630 -31.67 -0.70 37.03
N VAL A 631 -31.49 -1.56 36.03
CA VAL A 631 -32.57 -2.34 35.39
C VAL A 631 -32.32 -3.85 35.52
N GLU A 632 -33.40 -4.62 35.63
CA GLU A 632 -33.36 -6.09 35.75
C GLU A 632 -34.34 -6.73 34.76
N ALA A 633 -33.91 -7.76 34.03
CA ALA A 633 -34.78 -8.65 33.28
C ALA A 633 -35.45 -9.64 34.24
N THR A 634 -36.78 -9.57 34.36
CA THR A 634 -37.56 -10.33 35.35
C THR A 634 -38.19 -11.62 34.80
N GLY A 635 -38.15 -11.82 33.48
CA GLY A 635 -38.64 -13.03 32.79
C GLY A 635 -37.53 -13.95 32.30
N GLN A 636 -37.85 -15.21 32.01
CA GLN A 636 -37.00 -16.08 31.18
C GLN A 636 -37.47 -16.00 29.72
N TRP A 637 -36.51 -15.99 28.79
CA TRP A 637 -36.76 -15.87 27.35
C TRP A 637 -37.74 -16.92 26.83
N SER A 638 -38.83 -16.45 26.23
CA SER A 638 -39.87 -17.28 25.61
C SER A 638 -40.53 -16.52 24.45
N GLN A 639 -41.11 -17.22 23.48
CA GLN A 639 -41.84 -16.63 22.33
C GLN A 639 -43.17 -15.92 22.70
N SER A 640 -43.32 -15.46 23.95
CA SER A 640 -44.59 -14.95 24.48
C SER A 640 -44.46 -13.89 25.57
N ILE A 641 -43.51 -14.02 26.50
CA ILE A 641 -43.35 -13.08 27.64
C ILE A 641 -41.89 -12.98 28.09
N THR A 642 -41.32 -11.77 28.00
CA THR A 642 -40.08 -11.33 28.69
C THR A 642 -40.33 -9.89 29.20
N ALA A 643 -39.75 -9.47 30.33
CA ALA A 643 -40.03 -8.15 30.91
C ALA A 643 -38.80 -7.51 31.60
N ILE A 644 -38.74 -6.18 31.59
CA ILE A 644 -37.70 -5.35 32.25
C ILE A 644 -38.31 -4.56 33.41
N SER A 645 -37.57 -4.35 34.51
CA SER A 645 -37.97 -3.46 35.61
C SER A 645 -36.82 -2.59 36.12
N GLY A 646 -37.14 -1.35 36.54
CA GLY A 646 -36.19 -0.45 37.22
C GLY A 646 -36.06 -0.72 38.72
N ALA A 647 -34.95 -0.24 39.29
CA ALA A 647 -34.54 -0.43 40.69
C ALA A 647 -35.55 0.04 41.76
N GLU A 648 -35.36 -0.38 43.03
CA GLU A 648 -36.27 -0.04 44.13
C GLU A 648 -36.20 1.47 44.45
N GLY A 649 -37.30 2.17 44.14
CA GLY A 649 -37.41 3.63 44.28
C GLY A 649 -37.31 4.42 42.97
N SER A 650 -37.04 3.76 41.85
CA SER A 650 -36.97 4.38 40.52
C SER A 650 -38.33 4.86 39.99
N ILE A 651 -38.29 5.87 39.12
CA ILE A 651 -39.40 6.20 38.21
C ILE A 651 -39.17 5.41 36.94
N VAL A 652 -40.18 4.64 36.50
CA VAL A 652 -40.09 3.78 35.31
C VAL A 652 -41.06 4.26 34.25
N GLU A 653 -40.53 4.69 33.11
CA GLU A 653 -41.30 5.15 31.94
C GLU A 653 -40.82 4.41 30.67
N GLY A 654 -41.55 4.44 29.54
CA GLY A 654 -41.11 3.63 28.38
C GLY A 654 -41.65 3.97 26.98
N LEU A 655 -41.01 3.47 25.93
CA LEU A 655 -41.46 3.64 24.54
C LEU A 655 -41.88 2.28 23.95
N THR A 656 -42.78 2.30 22.97
CA THR A 656 -43.24 1.12 22.26
C THR A 656 -43.48 1.44 20.77
N PHE A 657 -42.81 0.72 19.87
CA PHE A 657 -42.94 0.84 18.41
C PHE A 657 -42.73 -0.52 17.71
N GLN A 658 -43.12 -0.67 16.43
CA GLN A 658 -43.01 -1.94 15.71
C GLN A 658 -41.59 -2.22 15.17
N ALA A 659 -41.12 -3.46 15.33
CA ALA A 659 -39.94 -4.04 14.67
C ALA A 659 -40.35 -5.11 13.61
N PRO A 660 -39.41 -5.64 12.80
CA PRO A 660 -39.70 -6.71 11.82
C PRO A 660 -40.09 -8.05 12.47
N GLU A 661 -40.82 -8.91 11.72
CA GLU A 661 -41.40 -10.18 12.24
C GLU A 661 -40.36 -11.25 12.67
N GLU A 662 -39.07 -11.01 12.50
CA GLU A 662 -37.99 -12.00 12.71
C GLU A 662 -37.20 -11.83 14.03
N TYR A 663 -37.46 -10.77 14.81
CA TYR A 663 -36.70 -10.39 16.03
C TYR A 663 -37.47 -10.67 17.34
N TYR A 664 -36.76 -10.79 18.48
CA TYR A 664 -37.30 -11.34 19.73
C TYR A 664 -37.34 -10.32 20.88
N LEU A 665 -38.34 -9.43 20.87
CA LEU A 665 -38.37 -8.29 21.79
C LEU A 665 -39.12 -8.54 23.11
N PHE A 666 -38.82 -7.71 24.11
CA PHE A 666 -39.47 -7.75 25.42
C PHE A 666 -40.94 -7.31 25.32
N ALA A 667 -41.80 -7.88 26.17
CA ALA A 667 -43.26 -7.76 26.07
C ALA A 667 -43.90 -6.85 27.15
N GLU A 668 -43.19 -6.53 28.23
CA GLU A 668 -43.73 -5.74 29.35
C GLU A 668 -42.63 -4.97 30.09
N VAL A 669 -42.98 -3.82 30.70
CA VAL A 669 -42.09 -3.05 31.59
C VAL A 669 -42.77 -2.92 32.97
N LYS A 670 -42.02 -3.06 34.07
CA LYS A 670 -42.58 -3.19 35.44
C LYS A 670 -41.82 -2.37 36.48
N GLY A 671 -42.47 -2.12 37.62
CA GLY A 671 -41.76 -1.79 38.86
C GLY A 671 -41.26 -3.07 39.56
N LEU A 672 -40.19 -2.96 40.37
CA LEU A 672 -39.75 -4.05 41.26
C LEU A 672 -40.75 -4.36 42.39
N ASP A 673 -41.77 -3.52 42.59
CA ASP A 673 -42.94 -3.85 43.42
C ASP A 673 -43.86 -4.91 42.79
N GLY A 674 -43.63 -5.25 41.52
CA GLY A 674 -44.42 -6.20 40.75
C GLY A 674 -45.73 -5.63 40.19
N GLU A 675 -45.99 -4.34 40.35
CA GLU A 675 -47.18 -3.68 39.82
C GLU A 675 -46.95 -3.13 38.39
N ALA A 676 -48.02 -3.09 37.60
CA ALA A 676 -48.02 -2.58 36.21
C ALA A 676 -48.06 -1.04 36.18
N ASN A 677 -47.16 -0.40 36.93
CA ASN A 677 -47.12 1.06 37.13
C ASN A 677 -46.16 1.79 36.18
N ALA A 678 -45.37 1.08 35.38
CA ALA A 678 -44.57 1.67 34.32
C ALA A 678 -45.49 2.27 33.25
N LYS A 679 -45.54 3.60 33.16
CA LYS A 679 -46.30 4.28 32.11
C LYS A 679 -45.40 4.51 30.92
N PRO A 680 -45.82 4.15 29.69
CA PRO A 680 -45.07 4.57 28.53
C PRO A 680 -44.97 6.11 28.46
N LEU A 681 -43.76 6.63 28.21
CA LEU A 681 -43.46 7.97 27.73
C LEU A 681 -44.38 8.35 26.57
N TRP A 682 -44.68 7.38 25.69
CA TRP A 682 -45.69 7.49 24.64
C TRP A 682 -46.10 6.11 24.08
N THR A 683 -47.36 5.99 23.66
CA THR A 683 -47.90 4.86 22.89
C THR A 683 -48.36 5.32 21.51
N GLY A 684 -47.95 4.60 20.46
CA GLY A 684 -48.67 4.63 19.19
C GLY A 684 -50.05 3.95 19.30
N ASP A 685 -51.01 4.37 18.49
CA ASP A 685 -52.35 3.76 18.44
C ASP A 685 -52.36 2.39 17.74
N ASP A 686 -51.28 2.06 17.01
CA ASP A 686 -51.14 0.86 16.18
C ASP A 686 -50.20 -0.17 16.86
N GLY A 687 -50.78 -1.09 17.64
CA GLY A 687 -50.02 -1.90 18.61
C GLY A 687 -49.15 -3.04 18.06
N ASN A 688 -47.84 -2.79 17.96
CA ASN A 688 -46.74 -3.76 17.91
C ASN A 688 -45.51 -3.19 18.67
N PHE A 689 -44.55 -4.03 19.09
CA PHE A 689 -43.71 -3.75 20.27
C PHE A 689 -42.19 -3.79 20.07
N SER A 690 -41.52 -2.84 20.75
CA SER A 690 -40.07 -2.72 20.99
C SER A 690 -39.94 -1.85 22.23
N ASN A 691 -39.39 -2.39 23.32
CA ASN A 691 -39.53 -1.76 24.63
C ASN A 691 -38.32 -0.91 25.00
N THR A 692 -38.57 0.37 25.24
CA THR A 692 -37.65 1.23 25.97
C THR A 692 -38.05 1.29 27.45
N ALA A 693 -37.10 1.20 28.36
CA ALA A 693 -37.25 1.38 29.80
C ALA A 693 -36.38 2.55 30.26
N ALA A 694 -37.04 3.63 30.68
CA ALA A 694 -36.41 4.77 31.32
C ALA A 694 -36.34 4.56 32.84
N ASN A 695 -35.26 5.03 33.46
CA ASN A 695 -34.90 4.82 34.86
C ASN A 695 -34.19 6.07 35.43
N GLN A 696 -34.14 6.21 36.76
CA GLN A 696 -33.40 7.29 37.42
C GLN A 696 -32.57 6.76 38.59
N ILE A 697 -31.27 7.05 38.61
CA ILE A 697 -30.33 6.71 39.69
C ILE A 697 -29.75 8.01 40.26
N GLY A 698 -30.20 8.40 41.46
CA GLY A 698 -29.81 9.69 42.04
C GLY A 698 -30.29 10.86 41.18
N THR A 699 -29.36 11.58 40.54
CA THR A 699 -29.65 12.62 39.54
C THR A 699 -29.51 12.13 38.09
N ALA A 700 -28.83 11.01 37.86
CA ALA A 700 -28.68 10.41 36.53
C ALA A 700 -30.02 9.88 36.03
N LYS A 701 -30.34 10.18 34.78
CA LYS A 701 -31.47 9.63 34.04
C LYS A 701 -30.95 8.68 32.98
N ILE A 702 -31.57 7.51 32.89
CA ILE A 702 -31.13 6.41 32.03
C ILE A 702 -32.29 6.04 31.11
N ILE A 703 -31.99 5.75 29.85
CA ILE A 703 -32.90 5.18 28.86
C ILE A 703 -32.22 3.93 28.31
N ALA A 704 -32.76 2.75 28.59
CA ALA A 704 -32.32 1.48 28.02
C ALA A 704 -33.34 0.99 26.99
N THR A 705 -32.92 0.56 25.79
CA THR A 705 -33.82 -0.05 24.80
C THR A 705 -33.55 -1.54 24.61
N SER A 706 -34.58 -2.28 24.20
CA SER A 706 -34.44 -3.67 23.79
C SER A 706 -34.09 -3.86 22.31
N GLY A 707 -33.88 -2.79 21.54
CA GLY A 707 -33.69 -2.88 20.09
C GLY A 707 -33.14 -1.59 19.51
N ALA A 708 -32.41 -1.71 18.40
CA ALA A 708 -31.62 -0.61 17.84
C ALA A 708 -32.48 0.59 17.42
N PHE A 709 -31.93 1.81 17.55
CA PHE A 709 -32.61 3.03 17.10
C PHE A 709 -32.82 3.04 15.57
N SER A 710 -31.99 2.28 14.83
CA SER A 710 -32.12 2.08 13.39
C SER A 710 -33.43 1.41 12.96
N TRP A 711 -34.12 0.70 13.86
CA TRP A 711 -35.41 0.04 13.58
C TRP A 711 -36.61 1.01 13.64
N LEU A 712 -36.41 2.26 14.03
CA LEU A 712 -37.47 3.28 14.01
C LEU A 712 -37.81 3.68 12.57
N PRO A 713 -39.12 3.77 12.22
CA PRO A 713 -39.57 4.48 11.02
C PRO A 713 -38.97 5.88 10.92
N SER A 714 -38.55 6.28 9.72
CA SER A 714 -37.80 7.53 9.49
C SER A 714 -38.61 8.81 9.76
N ASP A 715 -39.94 8.73 9.78
CA ASP A 715 -40.85 9.79 10.20
C ASP A 715 -40.95 9.94 11.74
N LEU A 716 -40.48 8.93 12.49
CA LEU A 716 -40.50 8.92 13.96
C LEU A 716 -39.15 9.23 14.60
N THR A 717 -38.01 9.02 13.94
CA THR A 717 -36.65 9.19 14.53
C THR A 717 -36.48 10.55 15.21
N MET A 718 -36.75 11.66 14.51
CA MET A 718 -36.67 13.02 15.07
C MET A 718 -37.63 13.23 16.24
N THR A 719 -38.86 12.71 16.14
CA THR A 719 -39.88 12.82 17.20
C THR A 719 -39.51 12.03 18.45
N VAL A 720 -38.83 10.90 18.29
CA VAL A 720 -38.35 10.06 19.40
C VAL A 720 -37.09 10.66 20.03
N MET A 721 -36.12 11.13 19.24
CA MET A 721 -34.90 11.72 19.76
C MET A 721 -35.16 13.02 20.54
N ALA A 722 -36.06 13.87 20.04
CA ALA A 722 -36.52 15.06 20.77
C ALA A 722 -37.09 14.71 22.16
N LYS A 723 -37.82 13.58 22.27
CA LYS A 723 -38.37 13.09 23.55
C LYS A 723 -37.31 12.54 24.51
N TYR A 724 -36.25 11.93 23.98
CA TYR A 724 -35.12 11.47 24.81
C TYR A 724 -34.36 12.67 25.38
N LEU A 725 -34.13 13.71 24.56
CA LEU A 725 -33.56 14.99 25.02
C LEU A 725 -34.47 15.69 26.03
N ASP A 726 -35.79 15.78 25.79
CA ASP A 726 -36.78 16.30 26.75
C ASP A 726 -36.77 15.52 28.08
N TYR A 727 -36.72 14.18 28.02
CA TYR A 727 -36.67 13.33 29.22
C TYR A 727 -35.41 13.61 30.02
N PHE A 728 -34.24 13.66 29.37
CA PHE A 728 -32.99 14.09 29.98
C PHE A 728 -33.06 15.52 30.53
N GLY A 729 -33.87 16.39 29.94
CA GLY A 729 -34.00 17.81 30.31
C GLY A 729 -33.00 18.70 29.57
N LEU A 730 -32.60 18.25 28.38
CA LEU A 730 -31.67 18.90 27.46
C LEU A 730 -32.45 19.67 26.39
N ASP A 731 -31.73 20.44 25.58
CA ASP A 731 -32.35 21.23 24.51
C ASP A 731 -32.74 20.31 23.33
N SER A 732 -34.04 20.15 23.12
CA SER A 732 -34.66 19.36 22.06
C SER A 732 -35.00 20.18 20.81
N SER A 733 -34.52 21.43 20.70
CA SER A 733 -34.69 22.23 19.50
C SER A 733 -33.78 21.77 18.35
N THR A 734 -34.32 21.79 17.14
CA THR A 734 -33.57 21.50 15.90
C THR A 734 -32.76 22.71 15.47
N LYS A 735 -31.64 22.47 14.79
CA LYS A 735 -30.93 23.50 14.03
C LYS A 735 -31.88 24.12 12.98
N PRO A 736 -31.67 25.39 12.59
CA PRO A 736 -32.32 25.92 11.39
C PRO A 736 -31.89 25.10 10.17
N MET A 737 -32.71 25.07 9.13
CA MET A 737 -32.29 24.51 7.85
C MET A 737 -31.08 25.29 7.32
N SER A 738 -30.03 24.56 6.93
CA SER A 738 -28.87 25.09 6.24
C SER A 738 -28.61 24.30 4.95
N ILE A 739 -28.12 24.99 3.92
CA ILE A 739 -27.78 24.41 2.61
C ILE A 739 -26.33 24.76 2.31
N SER A 740 -25.43 23.77 2.32
CA SER A 740 -24.02 23.94 1.96
C SER A 740 -23.75 23.58 0.50
N VAL A 741 -22.64 24.06 -0.05
CA VAL A 741 -21.92 23.28 -1.06
C VAL A 741 -21.07 22.29 -0.30
N GLY A 742 -21.10 21.01 -0.69
CA GLY A 742 -20.13 20.04 -0.17
C GLY A 742 -18.73 20.40 -0.65
N ALA A 743 -17.72 20.09 0.16
CA ALA A 743 -16.36 19.99 -0.35
C ALA A 743 -16.37 18.98 -1.53
N PRO A 744 -15.76 19.31 -2.67
CA PRO A 744 -15.79 18.44 -3.83
C PRO A 744 -14.92 17.21 -3.55
N GLU A 745 -15.36 16.03 -3.99
CA GLU A 745 -14.61 14.77 -3.82
C GLU A 745 -13.24 14.82 -4.53
N ILE A 746 -13.10 15.73 -5.50
CA ILE A 746 -11.90 16.02 -6.28
C ILE A 746 -11.60 17.52 -6.17
N THR A 747 -10.47 17.89 -5.56
CA THR A 747 -10.03 19.29 -5.41
C THR A 747 -9.13 19.79 -6.55
N THR A 748 -8.67 18.88 -7.41
CA THR A 748 -7.78 19.14 -8.55
C THR A 748 -8.23 18.32 -9.77
N ILE A 749 -8.49 18.96 -10.91
CA ILE A 749 -9.01 18.31 -12.13
C ILE A 749 -8.28 18.84 -13.37
N GLU A 750 -7.85 17.95 -14.27
CA GLU A 750 -7.23 18.31 -15.56
C GLU A 750 -8.25 19.00 -16.48
N GLU A 751 -7.84 20.01 -17.27
CA GLU A 751 -8.77 20.70 -18.19
C GLU A 751 -9.21 19.84 -19.40
N ALA A 752 -8.46 18.79 -19.71
CA ALA A 752 -8.89 17.69 -20.57
C ALA A 752 -10.18 16.97 -20.08
N ASN A 753 -10.56 17.09 -18.81
CA ASN A 753 -11.83 16.54 -18.31
C ASN A 753 -13.00 17.45 -18.70
N THR A 754 -13.91 16.94 -19.54
CA THR A 754 -14.96 17.77 -20.16
C THR A 754 -15.90 18.49 -19.20
N GLU A 755 -16.16 17.94 -18.00
CA GLU A 755 -17.10 18.51 -17.03
C GLU A 755 -16.66 18.24 -15.57
N VAL A 756 -17.05 19.14 -14.66
CA VAL A 756 -16.85 19.01 -13.21
C VAL A 756 -18.18 19.23 -12.47
N ASP A 757 -18.44 18.39 -11.46
CA ASP A 757 -19.69 18.40 -10.69
C ASP A 757 -19.47 18.94 -9.28
N PHE A 758 -20.32 19.89 -8.87
CA PHE A 758 -20.41 20.40 -7.50
C PHE A 758 -21.71 19.92 -6.84
N THR A 759 -21.61 19.22 -5.71
CA THR A 759 -22.77 18.79 -4.92
C THR A 759 -23.19 19.88 -3.95
N ILE A 760 -24.45 20.32 -4.03
CA ILE A 760 -25.10 21.19 -3.04
C ILE A 760 -26.00 20.32 -2.15
N SER A 761 -25.79 20.40 -0.85
CA SER A 761 -26.43 19.55 0.17
C SER A 761 -27.27 20.39 1.12
N ARG A 762 -28.54 20.01 1.28
CA ARG A 762 -29.41 20.46 2.36
C ARG A 762 -29.10 19.61 3.59
N LEU A 763 -28.55 20.23 4.64
CA LEU A 763 -28.02 19.53 5.80
C LEU A 763 -29.11 18.93 6.72
N PHE A 764 -30.36 19.41 6.62
CA PHE A 764 -31.53 18.86 7.32
C PHE A 764 -32.84 19.19 6.57
N ASP A 765 -33.81 18.26 6.56
CA ASP A 765 -35.18 18.53 6.09
C ASP A 765 -36.14 18.79 7.27
N ASP A 766 -36.59 20.04 7.38
CA ASP A 766 -37.59 20.50 8.34
C ASP A 766 -39.05 20.31 7.85
N GLY A 767 -39.25 19.68 6.70
CA GLY A 767 -40.54 19.48 6.06
C GLY A 767 -40.99 20.62 5.15
N THR A 768 -40.08 21.54 4.79
CA THR A 768 -40.39 22.70 3.92
C THR A 768 -39.63 22.70 2.59
N ASP A 769 -40.11 23.48 1.62
CA ASP A 769 -39.40 23.74 0.35
C ASP A 769 -38.43 24.92 0.53
N SER A 770 -37.25 24.85 -0.10
CA SER A 770 -36.19 25.87 0.04
C SER A 770 -35.49 26.21 -1.27
N LYS A 771 -34.74 27.33 -1.30
CA LYS A 771 -34.11 27.86 -2.51
C LYS A 771 -32.83 28.64 -2.20
N VAL A 772 -31.78 28.41 -3.00
CA VAL A 772 -30.53 29.19 -3.01
C VAL A 772 -30.25 29.77 -4.41
N ASN A 773 -29.47 30.85 -4.45
CA ASN A 773 -28.84 31.35 -5.67
C ASN A 773 -27.42 30.80 -5.77
N ILE A 774 -26.93 30.59 -7.00
CA ILE A 774 -25.62 29.99 -7.29
C ILE A 774 -24.86 30.89 -8.26
N ALA A 775 -23.53 30.95 -8.13
CA ALA A 775 -22.68 31.67 -9.08
C ALA A 775 -21.27 31.05 -9.14
N ILE A 776 -20.72 30.95 -10.35
CA ILE A 776 -19.31 30.63 -10.55
C ILE A 776 -18.47 31.91 -10.45
N THR A 777 -17.41 31.85 -9.65
CA THR A 777 -16.29 32.79 -9.67
C THR A 777 -15.00 32.02 -9.97
N SER A 778 -13.93 32.71 -10.37
CA SER A 778 -12.67 32.06 -10.71
C SER A 778 -11.46 32.93 -10.37
N GLU A 779 -10.35 32.29 -10.06
CA GLU A 779 -9.01 32.89 -10.09
C GLU A 779 -8.27 32.37 -11.33
N HIS A 780 -7.73 33.28 -12.13
CA HIS A 780 -7.09 33.07 -13.44
C HIS A 780 -7.98 32.52 -14.58
N ALA A 781 -8.88 31.54 -14.34
CA ALA A 781 -9.79 31.01 -15.38
C ALA A 781 -10.82 32.05 -15.87
N ILE A 782 -11.13 31.98 -17.18
CA ILE A 782 -11.94 32.89 -17.97
C ILE A 782 -13.14 32.14 -18.58
N ALA A 783 -14.35 32.58 -18.25
CA ALA A 783 -15.57 32.00 -18.83
C ALA A 783 -15.62 32.12 -20.37
N GLY A 784 -15.72 30.98 -21.04
CA GLY A 784 -15.68 30.85 -22.50
C GLY A 784 -14.27 30.68 -23.10
N VAL A 785 -13.24 30.57 -22.26
CA VAL A 785 -11.91 30.04 -22.62
C VAL A 785 -11.73 28.69 -21.92
N ASP A 786 -11.70 28.66 -20.58
CA ASP A 786 -11.38 27.48 -19.76
C ASP A 786 -12.62 26.75 -19.21
N TYR A 787 -13.78 27.41 -19.16
CA TYR A 787 -15.05 26.80 -18.72
C TYR A 787 -16.29 27.45 -19.35
N GLN A 788 -17.37 26.68 -19.48
CA GLN A 788 -18.67 27.20 -19.93
C GLN A 788 -19.47 27.79 -18.76
N ALA A 789 -19.87 29.06 -18.88
CA ALA A 789 -20.71 29.72 -17.89
C ALA A 789 -22.10 29.04 -17.73
N LEU A 790 -22.56 28.95 -16.48
CA LEU A 790 -23.86 28.38 -16.12
C LEU A 790 -25.03 29.09 -16.84
N THR A 791 -26.04 28.30 -17.22
CA THR A 791 -27.26 28.77 -17.90
C THR A 791 -28.41 29.11 -16.95
N PHE A 792 -28.21 28.91 -15.64
CA PHE A 792 -29.15 29.17 -14.56
C PHE A 792 -28.40 29.72 -13.33
N ASP A 793 -29.10 30.50 -12.53
CA ASP A 793 -28.57 31.28 -11.40
C ASP A 793 -29.10 30.81 -10.04
N THR A 794 -29.98 29.81 -10.01
CA THR A 794 -30.68 29.39 -8.80
C THR A 794 -31.09 27.92 -8.79
N ILE A 795 -31.14 27.33 -7.58
CA ILE A 795 -31.55 25.95 -7.31
C ILE A 795 -32.60 25.92 -6.20
N SER A 796 -33.63 25.08 -6.35
CA SER A 796 -34.66 24.84 -5.34
C SER A 796 -34.66 23.37 -4.91
N PHE A 797 -34.82 23.12 -3.62
CA PHE A 797 -35.05 21.81 -3.01
C PHE A 797 -36.52 21.69 -2.61
N ALA A 798 -37.15 20.55 -2.90
CA ALA A 798 -38.43 20.20 -2.28
C ALA A 798 -38.24 19.69 -0.84
N SER A 799 -39.29 19.65 -0.03
CA SER A 799 -39.30 18.76 1.15
C SER A 799 -39.04 17.30 0.72
N GLY A 800 -38.24 16.57 1.51
CA GLY A 800 -37.70 15.26 1.21
C GLY A 800 -36.45 15.25 0.31
N GLU A 801 -36.03 16.39 -0.24
CA GLU A 801 -34.89 16.48 -1.16
C GLU A 801 -33.65 17.02 -0.44
N LEU A 802 -32.60 16.19 -0.36
CA LEU A 802 -31.38 16.48 0.43
C LEU A 802 -30.17 16.90 -0.42
N THR A 803 -30.10 16.56 -1.70
CA THR A 803 -28.94 16.88 -2.56
C THR A 803 -29.32 17.35 -3.95
N LYS A 804 -28.45 18.15 -4.56
CA LYS A 804 -28.50 18.64 -5.95
C LYS A 804 -27.09 18.69 -6.52
N THR A 805 -26.95 18.54 -7.83
CA THR A 805 -25.65 18.66 -8.52
C THR A 805 -25.67 19.87 -9.46
N VAL A 806 -24.56 20.60 -9.50
CA VAL A 806 -24.27 21.67 -10.46
C VAL A 806 -23.07 21.25 -11.30
N THR A 807 -23.33 20.85 -12.54
CA THR A 807 -22.30 20.54 -13.53
C THR A 807 -21.81 21.82 -14.20
N VAL A 808 -20.49 21.98 -14.30
CA VAL A 808 -19.82 23.01 -15.12
C VAL A 808 -18.96 22.30 -16.15
N SER A 809 -19.20 22.54 -17.44
CA SER A 809 -18.33 22.01 -18.49
C SER A 809 -17.02 22.80 -18.55
N LEU A 810 -15.88 22.12 -18.53
CA LEU A 810 -14.55 22.71 -18.75
C LEU A 810 -14.23 22.77 -20.25
N LEU A 811 -13.12 23.41 -20.60
CA LEU A 811 -12.71 23.66 -21.98
C LEU A 811 -11.18 23.51 -22.13
N ASP A 812 -10.75 22.28 -22.40
CA ASP A 812 -9.41 21.88 -22.87
C ASP A 812 -8.88 22.77 -24.01
N ASP A 813 -7.64 23.27 -23.92
CA ASP A 813 -6.94 23.93 -25.04
C ASP A 813 -5.54 23.34 -25.37
N PHE A 814 -4.50 24.14 -25.61
CA PHE A 814 -3.14 23.72 -25.94
C PHE A 814 -2.07 24.75 -25.52
N ILE A 815 -2.38 25.63 -24.54
CA ILE A 815 -1.55 26.75 -24.09
C ILE A 815 -1.09 26.50 -22.65
N VAL A 816 0.23 26.37 -22.44
CA VAL A 816 0.82 26.30 -21.09
C VAL A 816 0.70 27.66 -20.38
N ASP A 817 -0.37 27.86 -19.62
CA ASP A 817 -0.62 29.07 -18.82
C ASP A 817 -0.81 28.83 -17.30
N GLY A 818 -0.89 27.57 -16.88
CA GLY A 818 -0.79 27.11 -15.50
C GLY A 818 -2.12 27.00 -14.75
N ASN A 819 -2.09 26.23 -13.65
CA ASN A 819 -3.27 25.88 -12.87
C ASN A 819 -4.17 27.07 -12.50
N LYS A 820 -5.45 26.98 -12.86
CA LYS A 820 -6.50 27.95 -12.55
C LYS A 820 -7.35 27.48 -11.36
N VAL A 821 -8.19 28.35 -10.79
CA VAL A 821 -9.15 27.96 -9.73
C VAL A 821 -10.57 28.36 -10.12
N LEU A 822 -11.50 27.42 -9.95
CA LEU A 822 -12.93 27.57 -10.20
C LEU A 822 -13.71 27.39 -8.89
N SER A 823 -14.53 28.37 -8.52
CA SER A 823 -15.30 28.38 -7.28
C SER A 823 -16.80 28.41 -7.55
N LEU A 824 -17.54 27.40 -7.10
CA LEU A 824 -19.01 27.49 -7.01
C LEU A 824 -19.40 28.12 -5.68
N THR A 825 -19.95 29.33 -5.74
CA THR A 825 -20.51 30.05 -4.60
C THR A 825 -22.03 29.92 -4.53
N ILE A 826 -22.57 29.91 -3.30
CA ILE A 826 -24.02 29.97 -3.05
C ILE A 826 -24.39 31.17 -2.16
N SER A 827 -25.58 31.72 -2.38
CA SER A 827 -26.09 32.87 -1.62
C SER A 827 -27.62 32.82 -1.50
N GLY A 828 -28.19 33.21 -0.36
CA GLY A 828 -29.64 33.22 -0.14
C GLY A 828 -30.03 33.20 1.32
N ASP A 829 -31.32 32.95 1.58
CA ASP A 829 -31.81 32.56 2.90
C ASP A 829 -31.46 31.07 3.16
N ASN A 830 -31.41 30.64 4.43
CA ASN A 830 -31.00 29.28 4.84
C ASN A 830 -29.52 28.95 4.57
N LEU A 831 -28.64 29.95 4.68
CA LEU A 831 -27.20 29.78 4.88
C LEU A 831 -26.87 30.26 6.30
N ASP A 832 -26.16 29.45 7.08
CA ASP A 832 -25.65 29.82 8.40
C ASP A 832 -24.18 30.29 8.31
N GLU A 833 -23.67 31.00 9.33
CA GLU A 833 -22.26 31.43 9.37
C GLU A 833 -21.27 30.24 9.40
N SER A 834 -21.71 29.04 9.84
CA SER A 834 -20.94 27.79 9.75
C SER A 834 -21.04 27.07 8.39
N THR A 835 -21.89 27.55 7.47
CA THR A 835 -22.19 26.85 6.21
C THR A 835 -21.10 27.08 5.16
N GLN A 836 -20.53 25.99 4.62
CA GLN A 836 -19.67 26.05 3.45
C GLN A 836 -20.44 26.63 2.26
N SER A 837 -20.14 27.89 1.92
CA SER A 837 -20.82 28.68 0.90
C SER A 837 -20.00 28.88 -0.39
N SER A 838 -18.77 28.34 -0.43
CA SER A 838 -17.97 28.13 -1.63
C SER A 838 -17.40 26.73 -1.65
N ALA A 839 -17.36 26.12 -2.83
CA ALA A 839 -16.53 24.94 -3.11
C ALA A 839 -15.56 25.32 -4.24
N ASP A 840 -14.27 25.13 -4.00
CA ASP A 840 -13.21 25.54 -4.91
C ASP A 840 -12.55 24.28 -5.49
N ILE A 841 -12.31 24.29 -6.80
CA ILE A 841 -11.61 23.23 -7.54
C ILE A 841 -10.48 23.88 -8.34
N THR A 842 -9.29 23.30 -8.25
CA THR A 842 -8.15 23.69 -9.08
C THR A 842 -8.29 23.00 -10.43
N ILE A 843 -8.34 23.78 -11.50
CA ILE A 843 -8.16 23.26 -12.85
C ILE A 843 -6.65 23.17 -13.08
N THR A 844 -6.12 21.98 -13.38
CA THR A 844 -4.69 21.74 -13.58
C THR A 844 -4.34 21.72 -15.06
N ASP A 845 -3.36 22.53 -15.44
CA ASP A 845 -2.79 22.62 -16.78
C ASP A 845 -2.16 21.25 -17.14
N ASN A 846 -2.61 20.66 -18.26
CA ASN A 846 -2.11 19.38 -18.76
C ASN A 846 -1.14 19.52 -19.95
N GLU A 847 -0.86 20.75 -20.38
CA GLU A 847 -0.04 21.02 -21.54
C GLU A 847 1.45 21.04 -21.15
N HIS A 848 2.31 20.51 -22.03
CA HIS A 848 3.74 20.63 -21.79
C HIS A 848 4.50 21.11 -23.02
N ARG A 849 5.21 22.24 -22.86
CA ARG A 849 6.01 22.82 -23.95
C ARG A 849 7.17 21.92 -24.37
N GLY A 850 7.60 20.99 -23.52
CA GLY A 850 8.67 20.04 -23.82
C GLY A 850 10.05 20.68 -23.93
N LEU A 851 11.01 19.89 -24.43
CA LEU A 851 12.42 20.26 -24.61
C LEU A 851 12.91 19.90 -26.01
N VAL A 852 13.91 20.62 -26.53
CA VAL A 852 14.52 20.35 -27.84
C VAL A 852 15.92 19.78 -27.69
N GLN A 853 16.23 18.73 -28.46
CA GLN A 853 17.56 18.11 -28.51
C GLN A 853 17.96 17.65 -29.91
N PHE A 854 19.25 17.34 -30.10
CA PHE A 854 19.67 16.54 -31.25
C PHE A 854 19.28 15.08 -31.07
N LYS A 855 18.79 14.41 -32.13
CA LYS A 855 18.50 12.97 -32.09
C LYS A 855 19.76 12.08 -32.09
N LEU A 856 20.93 12.65 -32.39
CA LEU A 856 22.22 11.98 -32.42
C LEU A 856 23.31 12.91 -31.87
N SER A 857 24.12 12.44 -30.93
CA SER A 857 25.28 13.18 -30.41
C SER A 857 26.45 13.30 -31.41
N ASN A 858 26.46 12.47 -32.46
CA ASN A 858 27.48 12.50 -33.50
C ASN A 858 26.97 11.97 -34.85
N VAL A 859 27.62 12.39 -35.93
CA VAL A 859 27.34 11.92 -37.30
C VAL A 859 28.62 11.96 -38.14
N THR A 860 28.70 11.10 -39.16
CA THR A 860 29.76 11.11 -40.17
C THR A 860 29.20 11.48 -41.54
N VAL A 861 29.98 12.23 -42.33
CA VAL A 861 29.65 12.64 -43.71
C VAL A 861 30.90 12.60 -44.57
N ALA A 862 30.78 12.27 -45.86
CA ALA A 862 31.92 12.35 -46.79
C ALA A 862 32.20 13.81 -47.19
N GLU A 863 33.46 14.16 -47.43
CA GLU A 863 33.87 15.50 -47.88
C GLU A 863 33.19 15.86 -49.23
N ASN A 864 32.97 14.86 -50.11
CA ASN A 864 32.21 14.99 -51.36
C ASN A 864 30.66 15.01 -51.26
N ALA A 865 30.04 15.00 -50.08
CA ALA A 865 28.60 14.80 -49.94
C ALA A 865 27.71 16.01 -50.33
N GLU A 866 28.31 17.17 -50.63
CA GLU A 866 27.70 18.50 -50.85
C GLU A 866 26.96 19.07 -49.62
N THR A 867 26.16 18.27 -48.92
CA THR A 867 25.34 18.68 -47.77
C THR A 867 25.29 17.59 -46.70
N ILE A 868 24.89 17.98 -45.49
CA ILE A 868 24.49 17.07 -44.42
C ILE A 868 23.18 17.57 -43.81
N THR A 869 22.29 16.63 -43.47
CA THR A 869 21.07 16.90 -42.72
C THR A 869 21.19 16.31 -41.32
N VAL A 870 20.95 17.12 -40.29
CA VAL A 870 20.81 16.69 -38.89
C VAL A 870 19.35 16.69 -38.49
N LEU A 871 19.01 15.82 -37.55
CA LEU A 871 17.65 15.67 -37.03
C LEU A 871 17.61 16.19 -35.60
N VAL A 872 16.76 17.20 -35.40
CA VAL A 872 16.41 17.80 -34.11
C VAL A 872 15.02 17.31 -33.76
N GLU A 873 14.78 17.02 -32.48
CA GLU A 873 13.51 16.50 -31.98
C GLU A 873 13.01 17.29 -30.77
N ARG A 874 11.69 17.42 -30.66
CA ARG A 874 10.98 17.96 -29.50
C ARG A 874 10.51 16.76 -28.68
N ILE A 875 11.05 16.64 -27.46
CA ILE A 875 10.77 15.56 -26.52
C ILE A 875 9.96 16.08 -25.34
N ASP A 876 9.36 15.15 -24.61
CA ASP A 876 8.70 15.38 -23.32
C ASP A 876 7.56 16.41 -23.33
N GLY A 877 7.03 16.80 -24.48
CA GLY A 877 5.90 17.74 -24.63
C GLY A 877 5.82 18.33 -26.03
N ILE A 878 4.61 18.65 -26.51
CA ILE A 878 4.38 19.10 -27.90
C ILE A 878 3.51 20.37 -28.00
N ASP A 879 3.14 20.94 -26.87
CA ASP A 879 2.04 21.90 -26.74
C ASP A 879 2.58 23.34 -26.67
N ASP A 880 1.78 24.34 -27.02
CA ASP A 880 2.25 25.70 -27.28
C ASP A 880 3.39 25.79 -28.35
N GLU A 881 3.78 27.01 -28.71
CA GLU A 881 4.91 27.33 -29.60
C GLU A 881 6.24 27.32 -28.85
N LEU A 882 7.29 26.70 -29.43
CA LEU A 882 8.63 26.65 -28.85
C LEU A 882 9.65 27.22 -29.85
N SER A 883 10.41 28.24 -29.42
CA SER A 883 11.50 28.82 -30.21
C SER A 883 12.89 28.53 -29.63
N PHE A 884 13.84 28.16 -30.49
CA PHE A 884 15.24 27.90 -30.15
C PHE A 884 16.18 28.34 -31.28
N ALA A 885 17.50 28.28 -31.05
CA ALA A 885 18.50 28.54 -32.07
C ALA A 885 19.50 27.39 -32.23
N ILE A 886 20.01 27.20 -33.45
CA ILE A 886 21.07 26.25 -33.77
C ILE A 886 22.29 26.97 -34.35
N ASN A 887 23.47 26.64 -33.83
CA ASN A 887 24.75 27.30 -34.15
C ASN A 887 25.84 26.27 -34.44
N THR A 888 26.76 26.56 -35.36
CA THR A 888 27.97 25.74 -35.59
C THR A 888 29.24 26.33 -34.98
N THR A 889 30.12 25.49 -34.42
CA THR A 889 31.44 25.88 -33.88
C THR A 889 32.59 25.06 -34.49
N ASP A 890 33.61 25.78 -34.93
CA ASP A 890 34.91 25.29 -35.41
C ASP A 890 35.61 24.36 -34.39
N VAL A 891 36.01 23.14 -34.80
CA VAL A 891 36.95 22.30 -34.01
C VAL A 891 38.24 22.05 -34.80
N SER A 892 38.33 20.97 -35.57
CA SER A 892 39.46 20.71 -36.48
C SER A 892 39.13 21.07 -37.93
N ALA A 893 37.86 20.97 -38.31
CA ALA A 893 37.29 21.63 -39.49
C ALA A 893 37.14 23.14 -39.25
N LYS A 894 37.02 23.90 -40.34
CA LYS A 894 36.93 25.36 -40.37
C LYS A 894 35.82 25.86 -41.29
N ALA A 895 34.98 26.75 -40.75
CA ALA A 895 33.94 27.44 -41.50
C ALA A 895 34.53 28.18 -42.73
N GLY A 896 33.89 27.98 -43.90
CA GLY A 896 34.33 28.54 -45.17
C GLY A 896 35.55 27.85 -45.81
N GLN A 897 36.01 26.72 -45.25
CA GLN A 897 37.03 25.85 -45.86
C GLN A 897 36.54 24.40 -45.96
N ASP A 898 35.87 23.90 -44.92
CA ASP A 898 35.41 22.50 -44.82
C ASP A 898 33.87 22.37 -44.72
N TYR A 899 33.19 23.42 -44.23
CA TYR A 899 31.72 23.49 -44.13
C TYR A 899 31.25 24.96 -44.14
N ILE A 900 29.96 25.21 -44.38
CA ILE A 900 29.35 26.55 -44.22
C ILE A 900 28.70 26.67 -42.84
N ALA A 901 29.08 27.71 -42.09
CA ALA A 901 28.57 27.94 -40.74
C ALA A 901 27.13 28.48 -40.72
N ILE A 902 26.34 28.01 -39.76
CA ILE A 902 24.96 28.44 -39.53
C ILE A 902 24.77 29.07 -38.14
N ASN A 903 23.81 29.98 -38.08
CA ASN A 903 23.18 30.54 -36.88
C ASN A 903 21.73 30.81 -37.30
N GLU A 904 20.84 29.89 -36.95
CA GLU A 904 19.44 29.89 -37.40
C GLU A 904 18.50 29.85 -36.19
N GLN A 905 17.42 30.63 -36.25
CA GLN A 905 16.33 30.61 -35.28
C GLN A 905 15.23 29.70 -35.83
N VAL A 906 14.78 28.75 -35.01
CA VAL A 906 13.75 27.77 -35.37
C VAL A 906 12.60 27.92 -34.39
N THR A 907 11.38 27.98 -34.92
CA THR A 907 10.14 28.04 -34.16
C THR A 907 9.30 26.82 -34.53
N LEU A 908 9.05 25.96 -33.56
CA LEU A 908 8.17 24.79 -33.67
C LEU A 908 6.77 25.20 -33.23
N THR A 909 5.78 24.97 -34.09
CA THR A 909 4.38 25.11 -33.68
C THR A 909 3.97 23.93 -32.78
N GLN A 910 2.85 24.10 -32.08
CA GLN A 910 2.12 23.00 -31.46
C GLN A 910 2.08 21.74 -32.36
N GLY A 911 2.30 20.56 -31.76
CA GLY A 911 2.27 19.26 -32.42
C GLY A 911 3.50 18.88 -33.26
N GLN A 912 4.55 19.72 -33.32
CA GLN A 912 5.75 19.42 -34.10
C GLN A 912 6.82 18.68 -33.28
N VAL A 913 7.03 17.39 -33.59
CA VAL A 913 7.96 16.49 -32.89
C VAL A 913 9.36 16.34 -33.52
N GLU A 914 9.51 16.51 -34.83
CA GLU A 914 10.78 16.33 -35.54
C GLU A 914 11.02 17.45 -36.55
N PHE A 915 12.26 17.94 -36.60
CA PHE A 915 12.70 18.99 -37.53
C PHE A 915 14.11 18.71 -38.09
N THR A 916 14.29 18.91 -39.40
CA THR A 916 15.57 18.67 -40.09
C THR A 916 16.28 19.97 -40.46
N VAL A 917 17.50 20.17 -39.97
CA VAL A 917 18.38 21.27 -40.38
C VAL A 917 19.39 20.73 -41.40
N THR A 918 19.59 21.42 -42.52
CA THR A 918 20.56 21.02 -43.57
C THR A 918 21.60 22.12 -43.78
N PHE A 919 22.87 21.74 -43.87
CA PHE A 919 23.99 22.66 -44.07
C PHE A 919 25.04 22.08 -45.03
N ASP A 920 25.76 22.98 -45.71
CA ASP A 920 26.66 22.64 -46.81
C ASP A 920 28.03 22.17 -46.32
N ILE A 921 28.54 21.10 -46.94
CA ILE A 921 29.90 20.56 -46.75
C ILE A 921 30.77 20.96 -47.96
N ILE A 922 32.02 21.34 -47.71
CA ILE A 922 32.90 21.90 -48.74
C ILE A 922 33.94 20.85 -49.17
N ASP A 923 33.67 20.19 -50.30
CA ASP A 923 34.70 19.45 -51.04
C ASP A 923 35.80 20.43 -51.51
N ASN A 924 37.03 20.18 -51.05
CA ASN A 924 38.21 20.98 -51.38
C ASN A 924 39.26 20.22 -52.23
N ASN A 925 39.05 18.93 -52.56
CA ASN A 925 39.97 18.09 -53.36
C ASN A 925 41.43 18.07 -52.81
N VAL A 926 41.61 17.98 -51.47
CA VAL A 926 42.92 17.87 -50.81
C VAL A 926 42.94 16.73 -49.80
N HIS A 927 43.64 15.63 -50.15
CA HIS A 927 43.86 14.50 -49.24
C HIS A 927 44.43 14.92 -47.88
N ASN A 928 43.61 14.78 -46.85
CA ASN A 928 43.80 15.23 -45.48
C ASN A 928 43.41 14.12 -44.48
N ALA A 929 43.40 14.44 -43.19
CA ALA A 929 42.90 13.55 -42.15
C ALA A 929 41.54 14.06 -41.63
N ASN A 930 40.58 13.14 -41.47
CA ASN A 930 39.19 13.39 -41.07
C ASN A 930 39.06 14.52 -40.05
N LYS A 931 38.20 15.50 -40.37
CA LYS A 931 38.03 16.75 -39.62
C LYS A 931 36.70 16.74 -38.86
N THR A 932 36.57 17.60 -37.87
CA THR A 932 35.40 17.70 -36.99
C THR A 932 34.99 19.14 -36.74
N PHE A 933 33.68 19.36 -36.60
CA PHE A 933 33.09 20.57 -36.03
C PHE A 933 31.87 20.19 -35.17
N THR A 934 31.35 21.12 -34.40
CA THR A 934 30.18 20.89 -33.54
C THR A 934 29.00 21.76 -33.92
N LEU A 935 27.81 21.30 -33.57
CA LEU A 935 26.59 22.11 -33.50
C LEU A 935 26.13 22.20 -32.05
N SER A 936 25.54 23.34 -31.69
CA SER A 936 25.00 23.62 -30.36
C SER A 936 23.59 24.22 -30.48
N LEU A 937 22.65 23.70 -29.70
CA LEU A 937 21.34 24.28 -29.48
C LEU A 937 21.39 25.34 -28.37
N THR A 938 20.58 26.39 -28.47
CA THR A 938 20.45 27.41 -27.42
C THR A 938 19.02 27.94 -27.35
N GLY A 939 18.44 28.00 -26.15
CA GLY A 939 17.08 28.46 -25.86
C GLY A 939 16.76 28.25 -24.37
N GLU A 940 15.52 28.49 -23.96
CA GLU A 940 15.07 28.21 -22.58
C GLU A 940 14.59 26.75 -22.41
N HIS A 941 14.19 26.10 -23.50
CA HIS A 941 13.64 24.74 -23.53
C HIS A 941 14.57 23.77 -24.30
N ILE A 942 15.80 23.55 -23.81
CA ILE A 942 16.81 22.67 -24.41
C ILE A 942 17.14 21.53 -23.43
N ALA A 943 17.27 20.30 -23.93
CA ALA A 943 17.67 19.13 -23.12
C ALA A 943 19.19 18.86 -23.16
N ASP A 944 19.69 17.99 -22.29
CA ASP A 944 21.12 17.69 -22.09
C ASP A 944 21.90 17.27 -23.36
N ASN A 945 21.23 16.74 -24.40
CA ASN A 945 21.86 16.46 -25.70
C ASN A 945 21.83 17.70 -26.62
N ASP A 946 22.30 18.83 -26.09
CA ASP A 946 22.37 20.15 -26.72
C ASP A 946 23.47 20.28 -27.78
N MET A 947 24.39 19.32 -27.83
CA MET A 947 25.66 19.37 -28.56
C MET A 947 25.89 18.14 -29.44
N MET A 948 26.15 18.37 -30.73
CA MET A 948 26.38 17.34 -31.74
C MET A 948 27.74 17.50 -32.42
N THR A 949 28.48 16.39 -32.61
CA THR A 949 29.75 16.40 -33.36
C THR A 949 29.59 15.86 -34.79
N VAL A 950 29.88 16.68 -35.79
CA VAL A 950 29.97 16.26 -37.20
C VAL A 950 31.41 15.90 -37.52
N THR A 951 31.62 14.71 -38.09
CA THR A 951 32.93 14.26 -38.61
C THR A 951 32.89 14.19 -40.14
N ILE A 952 33.71 15.02 -40.78
CA ILE A 952 33.96 14.98 -42.22
C ILE A 952 35.01 13.91 -42.48
N ILE A 953 34.64 12.91 -43.27
CA ILE A 953 35.48 11.81 -43.74
C ILE A 953 36.08 12.20 -45.09
N ASN A 954 37.41 12.29 -45.14
CA ASN A 954 38.14 12.54 -46.38
C ASN A 954 37.94 11.36 -47.35
N ASP A 955 37.38 11.60 -48.55
CA ASP A 955 37.34 10.62 -49.63
C ASP A 955 38.46 10.78 -50.69
N ASP A 956 39.19 11.90 -50.65
CA ASP A 956 40.32 12.20 -51.53
C ASP A 956 41.44 11.14 -51.51
N ALA A 957 42.01 10.86 -52.69
CA ALA A 957 43.04 9.84 -52.87
C ALA A 957 44.43 10.30 -52.39
N ALA A 958 45.10 9.45 -51.61
CA ALA A 958 46.45 9.73 -51.10
C ALA A 958 47.49 9.92 -52.23
N PRO A 959 48.42 10.88 -52.11
CA PRO A 959 49.39 11.19 -53.16
C PRO A 959 50.37 10.03 -53.40
N VAL A 960 50.28 9.43 -54.59
CA VAL A 960 51.06 8.23 -54.97
C VAL A 960 52.55 8.57 -55.10
N THR A 961 53.38 7.91 -54.28
CA THR A 961 54.85 8.02 -54.32
C THR A 961 55.48 6.82 -55.01
N GLU A 962 55.77 6.93 -56.31
CA GLU A 962 56.49 5.87 -57.03
C GLU A 962 57.96 5.76 -56.60
N THR A 963 58.34 4.58 -56.07
CA THR A 963 59.73 4.12 -56.07
C THR A 963 59.83 2.80 -56.83
N SER A 964 60.63 2.77 -57.90
CA SER A 964 60.61 1.69 -58.86
C SER A 964 61.63 0.58 -58.58
N SER A 965 61.16 -0.66 -58.54
CA SER A 965 61.96 -1.85 -58.91
C SER A 965 61.01 -2.99 -59.28
N SER A 966 61.48 -3.94 -60.10
CA SER A 966 60.66 -5.01 -60.68
C SER A 966 61.18 -6.40 -60.35
N SER A 967 60.29 -7.32 -60.00
CA SER A 967 60.03 -8.56 -60.78
C SER A 967 59.22 -9.62 -60.01
N GLY A 968 58.31 -10.30 -60.72
CA GLY A 968 58.46 -11.76 -60.82
C GLY A 968 57.69 -12.74 -59.92
N GLY A 969 56.61 -12.34 -59.22
CA GLY A 969 55.46 -13.23 -58.91
C GLY A 969 55.59 -14.41 -57.92
N GLY A 970 54.45 -14.84 -57.35
CA GLY A 970 54.34 -16.16 -56.70
C GLY A 970 53.38 -16.31 -55.50
N SER A 971 52.07 -16.42 -55.75
CA SER A 971 51.05 -17.14 -54.93
C SER A 971 50.73 -16.70 -53.48
N SER A 972 49.51 -17.05 -53.02
CA SER A 972 49.02 -17.04 -51.62
C SER A 972 48.82 -15.66 -50.93
N ALA A 973 47.93 -15.45 -49.96
CA ALA A 973 46.55 -15.91 -49.67
C ALA A 973 46.01 -15.11 -48.45
N LEU A 974 44.67 -15.13 -48.20
CA LEU A 974 43.99 -14.66 -46.96
C LEU A 974 44.00 -13.09 -46.80
N ILE A 975 43.08 -12.40 -46.10
CA ILE A 975 41.83 -12.74 -45.37
C ILE A 975 40.88 -11.49 -45.30
N THR A 976 39.55 -11.69 -45.38
CA THR A 976 38.41 -11.11 -44.57
C THR A 976 38.50 -9.64 -44.05
N LEU A 977 37.52 -8.69 -44.07
CA LEU A 977 36.03 -8.61 -44.18
C LEU A 977 35.61 -7.11 -44.54
N LEU A 978 34.44 -6.45 -44.39
CA LEU A 978 33.03 -6.67 -43.92
C LEU A 978 32.06 -5.56 -44.46
N LEU A 979 31.00 -5.88 -45.25
CA LEU A 979 29.77 -5.05 -45.52
C LEU A 979 29.97 -3.58 -46.02
N LEU A 980 29.02 -2.68 -46.32
CA LEU A 980 27.55 -2.53 -46.60
C LEU A 980 27.44 -1.28 -47.56
N ILE A 981 26.40 -0.76 -48.24
CA ILE A 981 24.94 -0.93 -48.51
C ILE A 981 24.74 -0.62 -50.03
N ALA A 982 23.61 -0.96 -50.68
CA ALA A 982 23.27 -0.42 -52.02
C ALA A 982 21.76 -0.10 -52.25
N SER A 983 21.34 1.07 -51.74
CA SER A 983 20.28 2.02 -52.17
C SER A 983 19.04 1.62 -53.03
N CYS A 984 17.93 2.36 -52.76
CA CYS A 984 16.74 2.61 -53.61
C CYS A 984 15.70 1.47 -53.79
N LEU A 985 14.38 1.73 -53.87
CA LEU A 985 13.68 2.92 -54.38
C LEU A 985 12.27 3.16 -53.76
N ARG A 986 11.75 4.38 -53.93
CA ARG A 986 10.42 4.91 -53.51
C ARG A 986 9.20 4.07 -53.93
N THR A 987 8.10 4.11 -53.14
CA THR A 987 6.88 4.91 -53.44
C THR A 987 5.78 4.85 -52.35
N LYS A 988 5.19 6.02 -52.02
CA LYS A 988 3.84 6.20 -51.41
C LYS A 988 2.73 5.91 -52.47
N PRO A 989 1.42 5.78 -52.16
CA PRO A 989 0.67 6.22 -50.95
C PRO A 989 0.00 5.06 -50.17
N TYR A 990 -0.64 5.28 -49.03
CA TYR A 990 -1.02 6.53 -48.35
C TYR A 990 -0.15 6.83 -47.13
#